data_AF-A0A4Y2IIG8-F1
#
_entry.id   AF-A0A4Y2IIG8-F1
#
_cell.length_a   1.000
_cell.length_b   1.000
_cell.length_c   1.000
_cell.angle_alpha   90.00
_cell.angle_beta   90.00
_cell.angle_gamma   90.00
#
_symmetry.space_group_name_H-M   'P 1'
#
loop_
_entity.id
_entity.type
_entity.pdbx_description
1 polymer ?
#
loop_
_entity_poly.entity_id
_entity_poly.type
_entity_poly.pdbx_seq_one_letter_code
_entity_poly.pdbx_strand_id
1 'polypeptide(L)'
;MISLAVQYLSCEPVIQIGKSKLIGQSVRLKEREVNQFLSVPYAQPPIGQLRFKKPEPILNYPKELHAFNLPPACHQYTESPFPWYANSTHKSEDCLYLNIWTPSDASPANRKAVLYWIFGGGFRYGSIRLPVYSGTPLAALGDIIVVTVNYRVGPFGFLTSSTHDAPGNVGIWDILEGLRWVNKYIGYFGGDTSRITIAGESAGSVAVGLLAVSPLAKGLYKRQIMESGSPTYMSADNNTQNLAFSQRLAEMVGCASSTFTIKDYPGPVVKCLKRVDAVRLAKADYSLKPDSTTSFIPQYGDEILPSHPRKAIMRGDLQCTELLIGNNKDEGSFHNFHTHFEEEYANYRKPPDGARIVRHNDKSVREGYIRNGGKEVKLFTSALKAFQCNNRIVMAQRKHLDDFLRGRIIGRLEWGRTQLEVSEELGIAQSVISRLWQRFQDDGNVSRCYSTCRPRVTTPNEDRYLAVTAKRNKRSTASDLSRQLSSATGTTVSGQTVYRRLGHIGLYARRPVRCIPLTATHCRLRLAWSREHALWTPQQWSCVMFSDESRFSLQSDSRRTFIWRAPGTRYHQENTIERHRYGGAGWLVWGGIILGSRTDLYVQSVTMTGHIYRDVILEQHVRLFRGAMGAEFLFMDDNARPHRANIVDECLQSEDITRMDWPAYSPDLNPIEYVWDMLGRRIAARQPPPTCLPELRRALLDEWCNIPQDQIDNLILSMPRRCKACIASSGRHTPY
;
A
#
# COMPACT_ATOMS: atom_id res chain seq x y z
N MET A 1 1.35 -15.86 6.57
CA MET A 1 1.81 -16.47 5.31
C MET A 1 0.61 -17.10 4.61
N ILE A 2 0.10 -16.51 3.51
CA ILE A 2 -0.82 -17.24 2.63
C ILE A 2 0.07 -18.26 1.91
N SER A 3 -0.08 -19.55 2.23
CA SER A 3 0.52 -20.61 1.43
C SER A 3 -0.16 -20.62 0.07
N LEU A 4 0.43 -19.91 -0.90
CA LEU A 4 0.04 -20.09 -2.29
C LEU A 4 0.57 -21.46 -2.69
N ALA A 5 -0.32 -22.43 -2.91
CA ALA A 5 0.06 -23.77 -3.32
C ALA A 5 0.84 -23.69 -4.64
N VAL A 6 2.15 -23.98 -4.57
CA VAL A 6 3.03 -24.13 -5.73
C VAL A 6 2.94 -25.58 -6.19
N GLN A 7 2.52 -25.81 -7.42
CA GLN A 7 2.49 -27.13 -8.02
C GLN A 7 3.77 -27.35 -8.83
N TYR A 8 4.51 -28.41 -8.53
CA TYR A 8 5.68 -28.80 -9.32
C TYR A 8 5.25 -29.51 -10.61
N LEU A 9 5.91 -29.17 -11.72
CA LEU A 9 5.66 -29.78 -13.03
C LEU A 9 6.82 -30.73 -13.38
N SER A 10 6.54 -31.73 -14.21
CA SER A 10 7.54 -32.68 -14.72
C SER A 10 8.41 -32.11 -15.84
N CYS A 11 8.27 -30.82 -16.16
CA CYS A 11 9.05 -30.16 -17.21
C CYS A 11 10.38 -29.65 -16.62
N GLU A 12 11.47 -29.98 -17.31
CA GLU A 12 12.83 -29.54 -16.97
C GLU A 12 13.31 -28.50 -18.00
N PRO A 13 13.10 -27.20 -17.75
CA PRO A 13 13.54 -26.15 -18.66
C PRO A 13 15.07 -26.14 -18.74
N VAL A 14 15.61 -26.04 -19.97
CA VAL A 14 17.05 -26.03 -20.22
C VAL A 14 17.47 -24.68 -20.80
N ILE A 15 18.47 -24.05 -20.18
CA ILE A 15 19.09 -22.81 -20.65
C ILE A 15 20.54 -23.08 -21.00
N GLN A 16 20.96 -22.64 -22.19
CA GLN A 16 22.33 -22.76 -22.63
C GLN A 16 23.15 -21.55 -22.14
N ILE A 17 24.14 -21.79 -21.29
CA ILE A 17 25.13 -20.78 -20.86
C ILE A 17 26.52 -21.14 -21.41
N GLY A 18 26.90 -20.49 -22.51
CA GLY A 18 28.10 -20.87 -23.25
C GLY A 18 28.01 -22.31 -23.77
N LYS A 19 28.93 -23.18 -23.37
CA LYS A 19 28.93 -24.62 -23.73
C LYS A 19 28.16 -25.51 -22.74
N SER A 20 27.62 -24.94 -21.67
CA SER A 20 27.00 -25.69 -20.57
C SER A 20 25.49 -25.59 -20.61
N LYS A 21 24.81 -26.68 -20.26
CA LYS A 21 23.35 -26.74 -20.10
C LYS A 21 23.00 -26.53 -18.63
N LEU A 22 22.19 -25.53 -18.34
CA LEU A 22 21.59 -25.31 -17.05
C LEU A 22 20.17 -25.87 -17.06
N ILE A 23 19.90 -26.85 -16.23
CA ILE A 23 18.63 -27.59 -16.18
C ILE A 23 17.90 -27.18 -14.91
N GLY A 24 16.72 -26.58 -15.06
CA GLY A 24 15.88 -26.11 -13.98
C GLY A 24 14.61 -26.94 -13.82
N GLN A 25 13.66 -26.41 -13.06
CA GLN A 25 12.37 -27.05 -12.81
C GLN A 25 11.24 -26.06 -13.10
N SER A 26 10.16 -26.51 -13.75
CA SER A 26 8.96 -25.68 -13.90
C SER A 26 8.02 -25.85 -12.71
N VAL A 27 7.46 -24.74 -12.24
CA VAL A 27 6.46 -24.68 -11.18
C VAL A 27 5.27 -23.85 -11.61
N ARG A 28 4.09 -24.15 -11.07
CA ARG A 28 2.86 -23.43 -11.35
C ARG A 28 2.30 -22.76 -10.11
N LEU A 29 1.96 -21.49 -10.25
CA LEU A 29 1.29 -20.68 -9.25
C LEU A 29 -0.02 -20.14 -9.87
N LYS A 30 -1.16 -20.64 -9.39
CA LYS A 30 -2.48 -20.41 -10.02
C LYS A 30 -2.45 -20.88 -11.49
N GLU A 31 -2.65 -19.98 -12.44
CA GLU A 31 -2.66 -20.25 -13.89
C GLU A 31 -1.34 -19.84 -14.58
N ARG A 32 -0.33 -19.43 -13.81
CA ARG A 32 0.97 -18.96 -14.32
C ARG A 32 2.07 -19.98 -14.04
N GLU A 33 2.85 -20.28 -15.06
CA GLU A 33 3.98 -21.20 -14.99
C GLU A 33 5.30 -20.43 -14.98
N VAL A 34 6.20 -20.82 -14.09
CA VAL A 34 7.49 -20.20 -13.81
C VAL A 34 8.57 -21.27 -13.88
N ASN A 35 9.64 -21.00 -14.61
CA ASN A 35 10.84 -21.82 -14.62
C ASN A 35 11.76 -21.33 -13.51
N GLN A 36 12.16 -22.22 -12.60
CA GLN A 36 13.09 -21.93 -11.52
C GLN A 36 14.42 -22.66 -11.72
N PHE A 37 15.51 -21.93 -11.51
CA PHE A 37 16.89 -22.42 -11.54
C PHE A 37 17.53 -22.05 -10.21
N LEU A 38 17.64 -23.01 -9.31
CA LEU A 38 18.12 -22.85 -7.95
C LEU A 38 19.57 -23.34 -7.83
N SER A 39 20.41 -22.63 -7.07
CA SER A 39 21.85 -22.92 -6.94
C SER A 39 22.66 -22.79 -8.24
N VAL A 40 22.49 -21.69 -8.98
CA VAL A 40 23.32 -21.39 -10.15
C VAL A 40 24.64 -20.75 -9.70
N PRO A 41 25.81 -21.39 -9.88
CA PRO A 41 27.07 -20.85 -9.38
C PRO A 41 27.54 -19.67 -10.24
N TYR A 42 27.89 -18.55 -9.60
CA TYR A 42 28.36 -17.34 -10.31
C TYR A 42 29.84 -17.05 -10.12
N ALA A 43 30.48 -17.66 -9.12
CA ALA A 43 31.90 -17.52 -8.82
C ALA A 43 32.48 -18.85 -8.32
N GLN A 44 33.82 -18.97 -8.34
CA GLN A 44 34.53 -20.11 -7.75
C GLN A 44 34.19 -20.23 -6.26
N PRO A 45 34.10 -21.47 -5.71
CA PRO A 45 33.90 -21.67 -4.29
C PRO A 45 35.01 -20.97 -3.49
N PRO A 46 34.69 -20.05 -2.56
CA PRO A 46 35.68 -19.24 -1.85
C PRO A 46 36.30 -20.01 -0.67
N ILE A 47 36.75 -21.24 -0.92
CA ILE A 47 37.27 -22.19 0.07
C ILE A 47 38.80 -22.22 0.07
N GLY A 48 39.40 -22.65 1.19
CA GLY A 48 40.84 -22.82 1.31
C GLY A 48 41.61 -21.54 1.02
N GLN A 49 42.40 -21.51 -0.06
CA GLN A 49 43.22 -20.34 -0.41
C GLN A 49 42.41 -19.11 -0.85
N LEU A 50 41.19 -19.34 -1.36
CA LEU A 50 40.25 -18.30 -1.79
C LEU A 50 39.44 -17.70 -0.64
N ARG A 51 39.49 -18.29 0.56
CA ARG A 51 38.86 -17.71 1.74
C ARG A 51 39.40 -16.30 1.98
N PHE A 52 38.50 -15.35 2.24
CA PHE A 52 38.74 -13.90 2.39
C PHE A 52 39.19 -13.14 1.14
N LYS A 53 39.45 -13.81 0.01
CA LYS A 53 39.81 -13.14 -1.25
C LYS A 53 38.58 -12.68 -2.01
N LYS A 54 38.78 -11.73 -2.95
CA LYS A 54 37.76 -11.33 -3.93
C LYS A 54 37.25 -12.59 -4.67
N PRO A 55 35.96 -12.67 -5.03
CA PRO A 55 35.43 -13.79 -5.81
C PRO A 55 36.12 -13.88 -7.16
N GLU A 56 36.41 -15.11 -7.59
CA GLU A 56 36.97 -15.38 -8.91
C GLU A 56 35.88 -15.89 -9.85
N PRO A 57 35.84 -15.42 -11.12
CA PRO A 57 34.84 -15.88 -12.07
C PRO A 57 35.03 -17.36 -12.44
N ILE A 58 33.94 -18.02 -12.75
CA ILE A 58 33.98 -19.41 -13.26
C ILE A 58 34.39 -19.37 -14.74
N LEU A 59 35.58 -19.91 -15.03
CA LEU A 59 36.10 -19.96 -16.40
C LEU A 59 35.40 -21.03 -17.24
N ASN A 60 35.19 -22.20 -16.64
CA ASN A 60 34.62 -23.37 -17.31
C ASN A 60 33.51 -23.96 -16.44
N TYR A 61 32.28 -23.88 -16.94
CA TYR A 61 31.16 -24.59 -16.33
C TYR A 61 31.19 -26.07 -16.73
N PRO A 62 30.72 -26.98 -15.84
CA PRO A 62 30.43 -28.36 -16.20
C PRO A 62 29.46 -28.44 -17.38
N LYS A 63 29.56 -29.49 -18.19
CA LYS A 63 28.71 -29.69 -19.38
C LYS A 63 27.22 -29.56 -19.05
N GLU A 64 26.81 -30.04 -17.87
CA GLU A 64 25.44 -29.99 -17.38
C GLU A 64 25.44 -29.54 -15.91
N LEU A 65 24.51 -28.65 -15.57
CA LEU A 65 24.30 -28.09 -14.24
C LEU A 65 22.84 -28.28 -13.85
N HIS A 66 22.60 -29.06 -12.81
CA HIS A 66 21.25 -29.33 -12.29
C HIS A 66 20.91 -28.33 -11.18
N ALA A 67 19.94 -27.45 -11.46
CA ALA A 67 19.58 -26.32 -10.64
C ALA A 67 18.22 -26.51 -9.95
N PHE A 68 18.07 -27.63 -9.23
CA PHE A 68 16.78 -28.04 -8.63
C PHE A 68 16.62 -27.65 -7.17
N ASN A 69 17.72 -27.53 -6.44
CA ASN A 69 17.72 -27.40 -4.98
C ASN A 69 18.23 -26.03 -4.56
N LEU A 70 17.68 -25.50 -3.47
CA LEU A 70 18.19 -24.26 -2.87
C LEU A 70 19.66 -24.44 -2.41
N PRO A 71 20.49 -23.39 -2.50
CA PRO A 71 21.89 -23.48 -2.12
C PRO A 71 22.05 -23.56 -0.60
N PRO A 72 23.25 -23.96 -0.11
CA PRO A 72 23.61 -23.74 1.28
C PRO A 72 23.65 -22.24 1.60
N ALA A 73 23.38 -21.89 2.86
CA ALA A 73 23.68 -20.55 3.36
C ALA A 73 25.20 -20.39 3.50
N CYS A 74 25.72 -19.18 3.33
CA CYS A 74 27.11 -18.89 3.68
C CYS A 74 27.33 -19.10 5.19
N HIS A 75 28.52 -19.58 5.59
CA HIS A 75 28.83 -19.82 7.00
C HIS A 75 28.56 -18.59 7.87
N GLN A 76 27.78 -18.84 8.93
CA GLN A 76 27.33 -17.85 9.90
C GLN A 76 26.83 -18.57 11.16
N TYR A 77 26.90 -17.94 12.32
CA TYR A 77 26.46 -18.54 13.58
C TYR A 77 25.62 -17.54 14.37
N THR A 78 24.46 -17.98 14.85
CA THR A 78 23.60 -17.21 15.74
C THR A 78 22.85 -18.19 16.64
N GLU A 79 22.66 -17.82 17.90
CA GLU A 79 21.81 -18.54 18.86
C GLU A 79 20.39 -17.98 18.90
N SER A 80 20.16 -16.89 18.16
CA SER A 80 18.87 -16.23 18.11
C SER A 80 17.83 -17.10 17.38
N PRO A 81 16.66 -17.36 18.00
CA PRO A 81 15.64 -18.24 17.45
C PRO A 81 14.78 -17.58 16.37
N PHE A 82 15.16 -16.41 15.85
CA PHE A 82 14.33 -15.72 14.85
C PHE A 82 14.23 -16.51 13.54
N PRO A 83 13.01 -16.62 12.96
CA PRO A 83 12.73 -17.50 11.81
C PRO A 83 13.38 -17.02 10.49
N TRP A 84 13.91 -15.80 10.44
CA TRP A 84 14.65 -15.26 9.29
C TRP A 84 16.16 -15.51 9.36
N TYR A 85 16.67 -16.23 10.38
CA TYR A 85 18.05 -16.71 10.38
C TYR A 85 18.15 -18.13 9.82
N ALA A 86 19.24 -18.40 9.10
CA ALA A 86 19.46 -19.70 8.51
C ALA A 86 19.71 -20.76 9.60
N ASN A 87 18.94 -21.85 9.55
CA ASN A 87 19.11 -23.01 10.45
C ASN A 87 20.56 -23.54 10.43
N SER A 88 21.02 -24.09 11.55
CA SER A 88 22.39 -24.53 11.77
C SER A 88 22.89 -25.65 10.84
N THR A 89 22.00 -26.39 10.18
CA THR A 89 22.33 -27.65 9.46
C THR A 89 22.67 -27.52 7.97
N HIS A 90 22.50 -26.35 7.33
CA HIS A 90 22.71 -26.19 5.88
C HIS A 90 23.60 -24.99 5.53
N LYS A 91 24.81 -24.95 6.09
CA LYS A 91 25.79 -23.87 5.91
C LYS A 91 27.07 -24.40 5.27
N SER A 92 27.63 -23.65 4.33
CA SER A 92 28.87 -23.98 3.61
C SER A 92 29.63 -22.71 3.24
N GLU A 93 30.94 -22.82 3.03
CA GLU A 93 31.76 -21.74 2.47
C GLU A 93 31.62 -21.71 0.95
N ASP A 94 31.39 -22.87 0.34
CA ASP A 94 30.88 -22.98 -1.01
C ASP A 94 29.41 -22.53 -1.03
N CYS A 95 29.19 -21.22 -1.16
CA CYS A 95 27.88 -20.60 -1.05
C CYS A 95 27.58 -19.53 -2.12
N LEU A 96 28.50 -19.26 -3.06
CA LEU A 96 28.36 -18.20 -4.07
C LEU A 96 27.46 -18.62 -5.24
N TYR A 97 26.17 -18.68 -4.94
CA TYR A 97 25.11 -19.11 -5.85
C TYR A 97 24.03 -18.03 -6.05
N LEU A 98 23.36 -18.09 -7.20
CA LEU A 98 22.14 -17.36 -7.52
C LEU A 98 20.95 -18.31 -7.52
N ASN A 99 19.75 -17.80 -7.22
CA ASN A 99 18.49 -18.42 -7.63
C ASN A 99 17.79 -17.53 -8.65
N ILE A 100 17.21 -18.13 -9.69
CA ILE A 100 16.57 -17.41 -10.79
C ILE A 100 15.17 -17.98 -11.01
N TRP A 101 14.16 -17.11 -11.03
CA TRP A 101 12.79 -17.42 -11.41
C TRP A 101 12.42 -16.61 -12.63
N THR A 102 11.99 -17.27 -13.70
CA THR A 102 11.60 -16.63 -14.97
C THR A 102 10.21 -17.10 -15.40
N PRO A 103 9.32 -16.20 -15.85
CA PRO A 103 8.06 -16.59 -16.48
C PRO A 103 8.30 -17.58 -17.63
N SER A 104 7.48 -18.63 -17.74
CA SER A 104 7.66 -19.67 -18.78
C SER A 104 7.56 -19.15 -20.22
N ASP A 105 6.90 -18.02 -20.44
CA ASP A 105 6.78 -17.33 -21.73
C ASP A 105 7.94 -16.35 -22.03
N ALA A 106 8.88 -16.20 -21.10
CA ALA A 106 10.04 -15.33 -21.26
C ALA A 106 10.96 -15.87 -22.37
N SER A 107 11.32 -15.01 -23.30
CA SER A 107 12.15 -15.38 -24.45
C SER A 107 12.91 -14.17 -24.99
N PRO A 108 13.87 -14.34 -25.91
CA PRO A 108 14.53 -13.22 -26.57
C PRO A 108 13.56 -12.25 -27.27
N ALA A 109 12.39 -12.73 -27.72
CA ALA A 109 11.32 -11.92 -28.32
C ALA A 109 10.37 -11.30 -27.28
N ASN A 110 10.23 -11.91 -26.11
CA ASN A 110 9.39 -11.45 -25.00
C ASN A 110 10.27 -11.21 -23.77
N ARG A 111 11.11 -10.17 -23.84
CA ARG A 111 12.05 -9.89 -22.76
C ARG A 111 11.34 -9.32 -21.54
N LYS A 112 11.66 -9.84 -20.37
CA LYS A 112 11.10 -9.42 -19.08
C LYS A 112 12.07 -8.50 -18.33
N ALA A 113 11.54 -7.61 -17.49
CA ALA A 113 12.39 -6.84 -16.57
C ALA A 113 13.03 -7.78 -15.54
N VAL A 114 14.17 -7.39 -14.98
CA VAL A 114 14.94 -8.24 -14.04
C VAL A 114 15.05 -7.54 -12.69
N LEU A 115 14.65 -8.21 -11.62
CA LEU A 115 14.90 -7.79 -10.25
C LEU A 115 16.07 -8.59 -9.68
N TYR A 116 17.13 -7.89 -9.26
CA TYR A 116 18.29 -8.47 -8.60
C TYR A 116 18.24 -8.16 -7.10
N TRP A 117 17.86 -9.14 -6.30
CA TRP A 117 17.59 -9.03 -4.87
C TRP A 117 18.79 -9.39 -4.01
N ILE A 118 19.12 -8.49 -3.08
CA ILE A 118 20.21 -8.59 -2.11
C ILE A 118 19.59 -8.66 -0.71
N PHE A 119 19.80 -9.76 0.01
CA PHE A 119 19.22 -9.94 1.34
C PHE A 119 19.93 -9.13 2.44
N GLY A 120 19.20 -8.83 3.51
CA GLY A 120 19.64 -8.08 4.70
C GLY A 120 20.42 -8.91 5.73
N GLY A 121 20.27 -8.60 7.02
CA GLY A 121 20.94 -9.35 8.11
C GLY A 121 22.27 -8.77 8.60
N GLY A 122 22.41 -7.44 8.52
CA GLY A 122 23.51 -6.71 9.18
C GLY A 122 24.91 -7.02 8.65
N PHE A 123 25.02 -7.56 7.42
CA PHE A 123 26.25 -8.11 6.83
C PHE A 123 26.85 -9.29 7.60
N ARG A 124 26.14 -9.81 8.62
CA ARG A 124 26.61 -10.86 9.53
C ARG A 124 25.85 -12.17 9.35
N TYR A 125 24.57 -12.07 9.00
CA TYR A 125 23.65 -13.19 8.82
C TYR A 125 22.83 -13.03 7.53
N GLY A 126 22.06 -14.07 7.17
CA GLY A 126 21.11 -14.05 6.05
C GLY A 126 21.40 -15.11 5.00
N SER A 127 20.39 -15.44 4.18
CA SER A 127 20.52 -16.41 3.08
C SER A 127 19.36 -16.32 2.10
N ILE A 128 19.64 -16.53 0.81
CA ILE A 128 18.59 -16.66 -0.23
C ILE A 128 17.79 -17.98 -0.16
N ARG A 129 18.16 -18.90 0.75
CA ARG A 129 17.40 -20.13 1.01
C ARG A 129 16.09 -19.86 1.78
N LEU A 130 15.99 -18.72 2.45
CA LEU A 130 14.85 -18.43 3.31
C LEU A 130 13.54 -18.35 2.50
N PRO A 131 12.45 -18.99 2.95
CA PRO A 131 11.19 -19.04 2.19
C PRO A 131 10.60 -17.67 1.84
N VAL A 132 10.88 -16.65 2.66
CA VAL A 132 10.45 -15.26 2.44
C VAL A 132 11.02 -14.66 1.15
N TYR A 133 12.15 -15.17 0.65
CA TYR A 133 12.81 -14.70 -0.57
C TYR A 133 12.53 -15.58 -1.80
N SER A 134 11.50 -16.45 -1.74
CA SER A 134 11.05 -17.18 -2.92
C SER A 134 10.60 -16.21 -4.02
N GLY A 135 11.24 -16.29 -5.19
CA GLY A 135 10.92 -15.43 -6.33
C GLY A 135 9.66 -15.84 -7.09
N THR A 136 9.11 -17.04 -6.84
CA THR A 136 7.97 -17.59 -7.59
C THR A 136 6.76 -16.66 -7.64
N PRO A 137 6.27 -16.06 -6.53
CA PRO A 137 5.10 -15.18 -6.57
C PRO A 137 5.34 -13.93 -7.40
N LEU A 138 6.51 -13.34 -7.30
CA LEU A 138 6.83 -12.10 -7.99
C LEU A 138 7.10 -12.33 -9.47
N ALA A 139 7.72 -13.46 -9.83
CA ALA A 139 7.87 -13.85 -11.23
C ALA A 139 6.50 -14.15 -11.88
N ALA A 140 5.64 -14.91 -11.20
CA ALA A 140 4.32 -15.29 -11.73
C ALA A 140 3.34 -14.12 -11.83
N LEU A 141 3.27 -13.26 -10.82
CA LEU A 141 2.26 -12.20 -10.72
C LEU A 141 2.76 -10.84 -11.21
N GLY A 142 4.06 -10.58 -11.08
CA GLY A 142 4.70 -9.35 -11.55
C GLY A 142 5.14 -9.41 -13.01
N ASP A 143 5.17 -10.60 -13.61
CA ASP A 143 5.66 -10.84 -14.98
C ASP A 143 7.09 -10.32 -15.20
N ILE A 144 7.96 -10.65 -14.24
CA ILE A 144 9.39 -10.26 -14.24
C ILE A 144 10.28 -11.46 -13.93
N ILE A 145 11.56 -11.34 -14.27
CA ILE A 145 12.58 -12.28 -13.79
C ILE A 145 13.06 -11.83 -12.42
N VAL A 146 13.12 -12.76 -11.48
CA VAL A 146 13.63 -12.51 -10.13
C VAL A 146 14.92 -13.28 -9.95
N VAL A 147 15.97 -12.59 -9.56
CA VAL A 147 17.27 -13.17 -9.22
C VAL A 147 17.59 -12.83 -7.78
N THR A 148 17.95 -13.82 -6.96
CA THR A 148 18.46 -13.59 -5.60
C THR A 148 19.92 -14.02 -5.53
N VAL A 149 20.76 -13.25 -4.86
CA VAL A 149 22.22 -13.51 -4.75
C VAL A 149 22.64 -13.88 -3.33
N ASN A 150 23.40 -14.96 -3.20
CA ASN A 150 24.17 -15.24 -2.00
C ASN A 150 25.49 -14.48 -2.01
N TYR A 151 25.88 -13.91 -0.87
CA TYR A 151 27.17 -13.26 -0.67
C TYR A 151 27.75 -13.65 0.70
N ARG A 152 29.08 -13.64 0.84
CA ARG A 152 29.74 -13.96 2.11
C ARG A 152 29.42 -12.90 3.17
N VAL A 153 29.17 -13.37 4.39
CA VAL A 153 28.80 -12.55 5.56
C VAL A 153 29.82 -12.68 6.69
N GLY A 154 29.74 -11.79 7.68
CA GLY A 154 30.58 -11.76 8.87
C GLY A 154 32.07 -11.70 8.51
N PRO A 155 32.95 -12.45 9.22
CA PRO A 155 34.38 -12.44 8.92
C PRO A 155 34.71 -12.99 7.54
N PHE A 156 33.89 -13.89 6.97
CA PHE A 156 34.15 -14.44 5.64
C PHE A 156 33.99 -13.41 4.52
N GLY A 157 33.12 -12.40 4.73
CA GLY A 157 32.83 -11.34 3.76
C GLY A 157 33.57 -10.03 4.02
N PHE A 158 33.94 -9.74 5.27
CA PHE A 158 34.29 -8.37 5.67
C PHE A 158 35.51 -8.25 6.61
N LEU A 159 36.17 -9.37 6.96
CA LEU A 159 37.46 -9.37 7.66
C LEU A 159 38.52 -8.66 6.79
N THR A 160 39.38 -7.87 7.44
CA THR A 160 40.47 -7.19 6.75
C THR A 160 41.81 -7.37 7.48
N SER A 161 42.85 -7.54 6.69
CA SER A 161 44.25 -7.41 7.10
C SER A 161 44.91 -6.20 6.42
N SER A 162 44.14 -5.40 5.69
CA SER A 162 44.63 -4.35 4.79
C SER A 162 45.63 -4.83 3.73
N THR A 163 45.60 -6.13 3.40
CA THR A 163 46.41 -6.75 2.34
C THR A 163 45.54 -7.43 1.29
N HIS A 164 46.14 -7.82 0.16
CA HIS A 164 45.44 -8.49 -0.93
C HIS A 164 44.84 -9.87 -0.53
N ASP A 165 45.37 -10.53 0.50
CA ASP A 165 44.91 -11.86 0.94
C ASP A 165 43.63 -11.82 1.79
N ALA A 166 43.34 -10.67 2.39
CA ALA A 166 42.09 -10.37 3.08
C ALA A 166 41.88 -8.84 3.04
N PRO A 167 41.37 -8.29 1.93
CA PRO A 167 41.29 -6.84 1.73
C PRO A 167 40.12 -6.18 2.47
N GLY A 168 39.16 -6.96 2.96
CA GLY A 168 37.84 -6.45 3.35
C GLY A 168 36.90 -6.31 2.15
N ASN A 169 35.63 -5.99 2.42
CA ASN A 169 34.58 -5.78 1.41
C ASN A 169 34.30 -6.93 0.43
N VAL A 170 34.86 -8.14 0.61
CA VAL A 170 34.70 -9.22 -0.37
C VAL A 170 33.25 -9.70 -0.49
N GLY A 171 32.41 -9.51 0.53
CA GLY A 171 30.95 -9.68 0.42
C GLY A 171 30.28 -8.68 -0.53
N ILE A 172 30.78 -7.44 -0.66
CA ILE A 172 30.28 -6.48 -1.68
C ILE A 172 30.78 -6.89 -3.07
N TRP A 173 32.02 -7.41 -3.15
CA TRP A 173 32.54 -7.96 -4.40
C TRP A 173 31.73 -9.17 -4.88
N ASP A 174 31.30 -10.05 -3.96
CA ASP A 174 30.41 -11.18 -4.26
C ASP A 174 29.10 -10.70 -4.91
N ILE A 175 28.46 -9.67 -4.33
CA ILE A 175 27.25 -9.06 -4.86
C ILE A 175 27.50 -8.47 -6.26
N LEU A 176 28.62 -7.77 -6.46
CA LEU A 176 28.98 -7.17 -7.74
C LEU A 176 29.26 -8.24 -8.81
N GLU A 177 29.94 -9.33 -8.45
CA GLU A 177 30.25 -10.41 -9.38
C GLU A 177 28.98 -11.19 -9.78
N GLY A 178 28.06 -11.41 -8.84
CA GLY A 178 26.73 -11.93 -9.16
C GLY A 178 25.96 -11.01 -10.12
N LEU A 179 26.06 -9.69 -9.95
CA LEU A 179 25.42 -8.72 -10.84
C LEU A 179 26.07 -8.73 -12.24
N ARG A 180 27.40 -8.85 -12.33
CA ARG A 180 28.12 -9.02 -13.61
C ARG A 180 27.69 -10.30 -14.31
N TRP A 181 27.55 -11.40 -13.56
CA TRP A 181 27.03 -12.65 -14.09
C TRP A 181 25.62 -12.47 -14.67
N VAL A 182 24.72 -11.83 -13.92
CA VAL A 182 23.34 -11.55 -14.38
C VAL A 182 23.36 -10.67 -15.63
N ASN A 183 24.12 -9.58 -15.64
CA ASN A 183 24.24 -8.71 -16.80
C ASN A 183 24.72 -9.47 -18.05
N LYS A 184 25.64 -10.43 -17.87
CA LYS A 184 26.20 -11.25 -18.97
C LYS A 184 25.24 -12.33 -19.48
N TYR A 185 24.48 -12.99 -18.60
CA TYR A 185 23.76 -14.23 -18.96
C TYR A 185 22.24 -14.15 -18.87
N ILE A 186 21.64 -13.15 -18.21
CA ILE A 186 20.19 -13.14 -17.99
C ILE A 186 19.36 -13.05 -19.28
N GLY A 187 19.96 -12.56 -20.37
CA GLY A 187 19.36 -12.57 -21.70
C GLY A 187 18.95 -13.97 -22.18
N TYR A 188 19.70 -15.01 -21.81
CA TYR A 188 19.37 -16.40 -22.15
C TYR A 188 18.11 -16.89 -21.42
N PHE A 189 17.75 -16.28 -20.29
CA PHE A 189 16.56 -16.59 -19.51
C PHE A 189 15.34 -15.76 -19.93
N GLY A 190 15.46 -14.97 -21.02
CA GLY A 190 14.45 -14.01 -21.46
C GLY A 190 14.50 -12.68 -20.71
N GLY A 191 15.60 -12.36 -20.03
CA GLY A 191 15.79 -11.10 -19.31
C GLY A 191 16.24 -9.95 -20.21
N ASP A 192 15.78 -8.75 -19.88
CA ASP A 192 16.26 -7.53 -20.51
C ASP A 192 17.38 -6.89 -19.68
N THR A 193 18.61 -6.96 -20.18
CA THR A 193 19.81 -6.41 -19.53
C THR A 193 19.75 -4.89 -19.36
N SER A 194 18.93 -4.19 -20.14
CA SER A 194 18.71 -2.74 -20.01
C SER A 194 17.67 -2.37 -18.93
N ARG A 195 16.95 -3.37 -18.39
CA ARG A 195 15.89 -3.21 -17.38
C ARG A 195 16.17 -4.03 -16.11
N ILE A 196 17.43 -4.08 -15.69
CA ILE A 196 17.84 -4.63 -14.40
C ILE A 196 17.59 -3.58 -13.30
N THR A 197 16.84 -3.96 -12.28
CA THR A 197 16.63 -3.20 -11.05
C THR A 197 17.34 -3.93 -9.91
N ILE A 198 18.29 -3.27 -9.23
CA ILE A 198 18.87 -3.81 -7.99
C ILE A 198 17.99 -3.43 -6.81
N ALA A 199 17.77 -4.36 -5.90
CA ALA A 199 16.89 -4.17 -4.75
C ALA A 199 17.45 -4.88 -3.51
N GLY A 200 17.17 -4.33 -2.34
CA GLY A 200 17.53 -5.00 -1.10
C GLY A 200 16.91 -4.36 0.13
N GLU A 201 16.93 -5.12 1.22
CA GLU A 201 16.39 -4.74 2.52
C GLU A 201 17.51 -4.68 3.57
N SER A 202 17.43 -3.72 4.51
CA SER A 202 18.41 -3.54 5.60
C SER A 202 19.85 -3.47 5.07
N ALA A 203 20.75 -4.37 5.48
CA ALA A 203 22.11 -4.45 4.95
C ALA A 203 22.17 -4.66 3.42
N GLY A 204 21.18 -5.34 2.83
CA GLY A 204 21.04 -5.46 1.38
C GLY A 204 20.72 -4.11 0.73
N SER A 205 19.87 -3.29 1.36
CA SER A 205 19.61 -1.90 0.92
C SER A 205 20.87 -1.03 1.03
N VAL A 206 21.65 -1.21 2.10
CA VAL A 206 22.96 -0.56 2.22
C VAL A 206 23.85 -0.97 1.05
N ALA A 207 23.94 -2.26 0.73
CA ALA A 207 24.73 -2.75 -0.41
C ALA A 207 24.25 -2.18 -1.76
N VAL A 208 22.94 -2.05 -1.99
CA VAL A 208 22.39 -1.36 -3.17
C VAL A 208 22.96 0.05 -3.29
N GLY A 209 22.91 0.83 -2.20
CA GLY A 209 23.46 2.18 -2.20
C GLY A 209 25.00 2.24 -2.31
N LEU A 210 25.71 1.20 -1.85
CA LEU A 210 27.15 1.08 -2.06
C LEU A 210 27.50 0.83 -3.53
N LEU A 211 26.74 -0.01 -4.23
CA LEU A 211 26.89 -0.16 -5.68
C LEU A 211 26.56 1.14 -6.43
N ALA A 212 25.63 1.95 -5.92
CA ALA A 212 25.26 3.24 -6.51
C ALA A 212 26.39 4.27 -6.53
N VAL A 213 27.27 4.24 -5.54
CA VAL A 213 28.46 5.10 -5.48
C VAL A 213 29.72 4.41 -6.00
N SER A 214 29.63 3.12 -6.35
CA SER A 214 30.75 2.36 -6.88
C SER A 214 30.94 2.63 -8.38
N PRO A 215 32.14 3.04 -8.84
CA PRO A 215 32.40 3.17 -10.26
C PRO A 215 32.34 1.83 -11.00
N LEU A 216 32.60 0.72 -10.30
CA LEU A 216 32.66 -0.63 -10.89
C LEU A 216 31.28 -1.20 -11.22
N ALA A 217 30.20 -0.64 -10.65
CA ALA A 217 28.84 -1.05 -10.92
C ALA A 217 28.20 -0.26 -12.07
N LYS A 218 28.91 0.71 -12.66
CA LYS A 218 28.38 1.64 -13.66
C LYS A 218 27.94 0.89 -14.91
N GLY A 219 26.68 1.09 -15.29
CA GLY A 219 26.08 0.49 -16.49
C GLY A 219 25.63 -0.97 -16.33
N LEU A 220 25.75 -1.56 -15.13
CA LEU A 220 25.29 -2.94 -14.88
C LEU A 220 23.79 -3.03 -14.57
N TYR A 221 23.17 -1.92 -14.16
CA TYR A 221 21.75 -1.86 -13.81
C TYR A 221 21.14 -0.50 -14.18
N LYS A 222 19.80 -0.41 -14.15
CA LYS A 222 19.03 0.78 -14.53
C LYS A 222 18.33 1.47 -13.37
N ARG A 223 17.83 0.74 -12.38
CA ARG A 223 17.05 1.28 -11.25
C ARG A 223 17.44 0.67 -9.91
N GLN A 224 17.04 1.33 -8.84
CA GLN A 224 17.38 0.93 -7.46
C GLN A 224 16.13 0.92 -6.57
N ILE A 225 16.04 -0.08 -5.70
CA ILE A 225 15.07 -0.16 -4.61
C ILE A 225 15.82 -0.36 -3.28
N MET A 226 15.57 0.52 -2.32
CA MET A 226 16.26 0.57 -1.03
C MET A 226 15.25 0.50 0.12
N GLU A 227 15.10 -0.68 0.72
CA GLU A 227 14.15 -0.93 1.80
C GLU A 227 14.86 -0.87 3.16
N SER A 228 14.54 0.11 3.99
CA SER A 228 14.99 0.19 5.39
C SER A 228 16.51 0.20 5.59
N GLY A 229 17.27 0.79 4.66
CA GLY A 229 18.72 0.92 4.80
C GLY A 229 19.34 1.92 3.83
N SER A 230 20.45 2.55 4.21
CA SER A 230 21.14 3.57 3.41
C SER A 230 22.67 3.46 3.54
N PRO A 231 23.45 3.68 2.47
CA PRO A 231 24.92 3.73 2.53
C PRO A 231 25.45 4.87 3.39
N THR A 232 24.60 5.85 3.76
CA THR A 232 24.95 6.91 4.71
C THR A 232 25.07 6.42 6.15
N TYR A 233 24.66 5.18 6.45
CA TYR A 233 24.85 4.54 7.76
C TYR A 233 26.34 4.34 8.11
N MET A 234 27.23 4.28 7.12
CA MET A 234 28.65 4.07 7.36
C MET A 234 29.28 5.22 8.14
N SER A 235 29.98 4.88 9.23
CA SER A 235 30.75 5.80 10.06
C SER A 235 32.16 6.00 9.50
N ALA A 236 32.82 7.09 9.92
CA ALA A 236 34.22 7.34 9.59
C ALA A 236 35.20 6.31 10.21
N ASP A 237 34.78 5.62 11.27
CA ASP A 237 35.65 4.69 12.03
C ASP A 237 35.59 3.23 11.55
N ASN A 238 34.78 2.92 10.53
CA ASN A 238 34.55 1.55 10.05
C ASN A 238 35.84 0.79 9.73
N ASN A 239 36.79 1.44 9.05
CA ASN A 239 38.05 0.80 8.64
C ASN A 239 38.90 0.40 9.86
N THR A 240 39.03 1.32 10.82
CA THR A 240 39.79 1.10 12.06
C THR A 240 39.11 0.02 12.91
N GLN A 241 37.78 0.07 13.00
CA GLN A 241 36.98 -0.92 13.74
C GLN A 241 37.14 -2.33 13.15
N ASN A 242 37.00 -2.50 11.84
CA ASN A 242 37.12 -3.83 11.23
C ASN A 242 38.53 -4.42 11.40
N LEU A 243 39.59 -3.60 11.32
CA LEU A 243 40.95 -4.10 11.57
C LEU A 243 41.13 -4.54 13.03
N ALA A 244 40.61 -3.77 13.99
CA ALA A 244 40.62 -4.14 15.40
C ALA A 244 39.80 -5.41 15.69
N PHE A 245 38.64 -5.57 15.05
CA PHE A 245 37.83 -6.79 15.15
C PHE A 245 38.53 -7.98 14.51
N SER A 246 39.23 -7.78 13.38
CA SER A 246 40.02 -8.83 12.73
C SER A 246 41.17 -9.30 13.64
N GLN A 247 41.84 -8.38 14.34
CA GLN A 247 42.83 -8.70 15.36
C GLN A 247 42.22 -9.54 16.49
N ARG A 248 41.15 -9.06 17.11
CA ARG A 248 40.52 -9.75 18.26
C ARG A 248 39.96 -11.12 17.89
N LEU A 249 39.35 -11.24 16.69
CA LEU A 249 38.92 -12.53 16.15
C LEU A 249 40.11 -13.50 16.02
N ALA A 250 41.23 -13.01 15.47
CA ALA A 250 42.44 -13.81 15.29
C ALA A 250 43.03 -14.27 16.63
N GLU A 251 43.01 -13.43 17.66
CA GLU A 251 43.40 -13.81 19.02
C GLU A 251 42.51 -14.91 19.60
N MET A 252 41.18 -14.78 19.47
CA MET A 252 40.21 -15.76 19.99
C MET A 252 40.36 -17.16 19.38
N VAL A 253 40.83 -17.24 18.14
CA VAL A 253 41.09 -18.53 17.46
C VAL A 253 42.55 -18.99 17.54
N GLY A 254 43.42 -18.23 18.23
CA GLY A 254 44.83 -18.57 18.44
C GLY A 254 45.75 -18.29 17.25
N CYS A 255 45.33 -17.41 16.34
CA CYS A 255 46.13 -16.99 15.18
C CYS A 255 46.90 -15.67 15.38
N ALA A 256 46.58 -14.90 16.43
CA ALA A 256 47.24 -13.65 16.78
C ALA A 256 47.42 -13.50 18.30
N SER A 257 48.23 -12.54 18.72
CA SER A 257 48.42 -12.13 20.13
C SER A 257 48.70 -10.62 20.21
N SER A 258 48.85 -10.09 21.43
CA SER A 258 49.21 -8.69 21.66
C SER A 258 50.57 -8.29 21.06
N THR A 259 51.50 -9.23 20.90
CA THR A 259 52.82 -9.02 20.30
C THR A 259 52.94 -9.54 18.86
N PHE A 260 51.99 -10.35 18.42
CA PHE A 260 51.90 -10.91 17.07
C PHE A 260 50.57 -10.50 16.43
N THR A 261 50.55 -9.28 15.88
CA THR A 261 49.32 -8.65 15.40
C THR A 261 49.08 -8.87 13.90
N ILE A 262 47.82 -8.79 13.47
CA ILE A 262 47.41 -8.81 12.06
C ILE A 262 47.95 -7.60 11.29
N LYS A 263 48.27 -6.50 11.98
CA LYS A 263 48.84 -5.30 11.36
C LYS A 263 50.32 -5.50 11.04
N ASP A 264 51.07 -6.07 11.98
CA ASP A 264 52.53 -6.23 11.84
C ASP A 264 52.90 -7.50 11.07
N TYR A 265 52.09 -8.57 11.19
CA TYR A 265 52.30 -9.87 10.56
C TYR A 265 51.07 -10.37 9.78
N PRO A 266 50.52 -9.59 8.82
CA PRO A 266 49.26 -9.92 8.14
C PRO A 266 49.30 -11.27 7.42
N GLY A 267 50.40 -11.58 6.71
CA GLY A 267 50.53 -12.82 5.95
C GLY A 267 50.42 -14.08 6.81
N PRO A 268 51.28 -14.25 7.84
CA PRO A 268 51.18 -15.36 8.78
C PRO A 268 49.83 -15.48 9.49
N VAL A 269 49.26 -14.36 9.97
CA VAL A 269 47.96 -14.36 10.67
C VAL A 269 46.83 -14.80 9.74
N VAL A 270 46.75 -14.24 8.52
CA VAL A 270 45.73 -14.62 7.53
C VAL A 270 45.91 -16.07 7.08
N LYS A 271 47.16 -16.54 6.90
CA LYS A 271 47.45 -17.94 6.58
C LYS A 271 46.95 -18.90 7.68
N CYS A 272 47.06 -18.51 8.95
CA CYS A 272 46.47 -19.25 10.07
C CYS A 272 44.93 -19.23 10.00
N LEU A 273 44.33 -18.05 9.84
CA LEU A 273 42.87 -17.89 9.76
C LEU A 273 42.22 -18.71 8.62
N LYS A 274 42.91 -18.86 7.47
CA LYS A 274 42.46 -19.71 6.36
C LYS A 274 42.36 -21.20 6.72
N ARG A 275 43.04 -21.65 7.76
CA ARG A 275 43.04 -23.06 8.24
C ARG A 275 42.06 -23.31 9.39
N VAL A 276 41.53 -22.27 10.01
CA VAL A 276 40.58 -22.40 11.12
C VAL A 276 39.26 -22.96 10.59
N ASP A 277 38.63 -23.85 11.35
CA ASP A 277 37.29 -24.32 11.03
C ASP A 277 36.28 -23.16 10.90
N ALA A 278 35.40 -23.23 9.91
CA ALA A 278 34.46 -22.17 9.61
C ALA A 278 33.42 -21.96 10.72
N VAL A 279 32.99 -23.03 11.40
CA VAL A 279 32.07 -22.93 12.55
C VAL A 279 32.77 -22.24 13.71
N ARG A 280 34.05 -22.56 13.98
CA ARG A 280 34.85 -21.89 15.01
C ARG A 280 35.02 -20.39 14.73
N LEU A 281 35.29 -19.99 13.48
CA LEU A 281 35.36 -18.58 13.11
C LEU A 281 34.01 -17.86 13.26
N ALA A 282 32.92 -18.49 12.83
CA ALA A 282 31.58 -17.91 12.96
C ALA A 282 31.15 -17.76 14.43
N LYS A 283 31.49 -18.72 15.29
CA LYS A 283 31.26 -18.62 16.75
C LYS A 283 32.11 -17.54 17.40
N ALA A 284 33.39 -17.43 17.01
CA ALA A 284 34.26 -16.36 17.50
C ALA A 284 33.71 -14.98 17.10
N ASP A 285 33.21 -14.84 15.87
CA ASP A 285 32.52 -13.62 15.44
C ASP A 285 31.30 -13.35 16.30
N TYR A 286 30.42 -14.34 16.54
CA TYR A 286 29.26 -14.22 17.43
C TYR A 286 29.66 -13.63 18.81
N SER A 287 30.68 -14.21 19.44
CA SER A 287 31.20 -13.79 20.75
C SER A 287 31.88 -12.42 20.79
N LEU A 288 32.33 -11.86 19.66
CA LEU A 288 32.88 -10.49 19.64
C LEU A 288 31.82 -9.45 20.00
N LYS A 289 30.57 -9.71 19.65
CA LYS A 289 29.45 -8.78 19.85
C LYS A 289 28.11 -9.54 19.90
N PRO A 290 27.81 -10.25 20.99
CA PRO A 290 26.63 -11.12 21.08
C PRO A 290 25.32 -10.34 20.94
N ASP A 291 25.24 -9.15 21.56
CA ASP A 291 24.03 -8.31 21.61
C ASP A 291 23.77 -7.47 20.35
N SER A 292 24.50 -7.75 19.26
CA SER A 292 24.43 -6.94 18.05
C SER A 292 24.11 -7.77 16.82
N THR A 293 23.25 -7.23 15.97
CA THR A 293 22.95 -7.81 14.65
C THR A 293 24.06 -7.52 13.63
N THR A 294 25.08 -6.74 14.00
CA THR A 294 26.22 -6.35 13.15
C THR A 294 27.56 -6.61 13.84
N SER A 295 28.59 -6.99 13.08
CA SER A 295 29.97 -7.10 13.58
C SER A 295 30.93 -6.39 12.63
N PHE A 296 31.29 -7.03 11.53
CA PHE A 296 32.06 -6.44 10.44
C PHE A 296 31.12 -5.71 9.48
N ILE A 297 31.46 -4.47 9.15
CA ILE A 297 30.69 -3.61 8.25
C ILE A 297 31.52 -3.24 7.01
N PRO A 298 30.91 -2.83 5.90
CA PRO A 298 31.66 -2.38 4.73
C PRO A 298 32.62 -1.22 5.06
N GLN A 299 33.74 -1.20 4.34
CA GLN A 299 34.86 -0.26 4.41
C GLN A 299 34.90 0.62 3.17
N TYR A 300 35.70 1.67 3.19
CA TYR A 300 35.94 2.53 2.02
C TYR A 300 37.43 2.84 1.86
N GLY A 301 37.80 3.42 0.73
CA GLY A 301 39.19 3.68 0.33
C GLY A 301 39.81 2.54 -0.49
N ASP A 302 38.98 1.65 -1.03
CA ASP A 302 39.40 0.58 -1.95
C ASP A 302 38.82 0.79 -3.36
N GLU A 303 39.10 -0.14 -4.27
CA GLU A 303 38.69 -0.04 -5.67
C GLU A 303 37.15 -0.04 -5.86
N ILE A 304 36.41 -0.77 -5.02
CA ILE A 304 34.96 -0.86 -5.12
C ILE A 304 34.26 0.34 -4.47
N LEU A 305 34.85 0.89 -3.41
CA LEU A 305 34.36 2.08 -2.69
C LEU A 305 35.52 3.08 -2.50
N PRO A 306 35.88 3.87 -3.53
CA PRO A 306 37.06 4.74 -3.50
C PRO A 306 37.02 5.85 -2.44
N SER A 307 35.81 6.22 -2.01
CA SER A 307 35.62 7.26 -1.01
C SER A 307 34.45 6.91 -0.08
N HIS A 308 34.39 7.60 1.06
CA HIS A 308 33.29 7.45 2.00
C HIS A 308 31.94 7.70 1.30
N PRO A 309 30.97 6.76 1.34
CA PRO A 309 29.73 6.87 0.56
C PRO A 309 28.95 8.17 0.79
N ARG A 310 28.79 8.59 2.05
CA ARG A 310 28.18 9.90 2.38
C ARG A 310 28.86 11.08 1.66
N LYS A 311 30.19 11.10 1.56
CA LYS A 311 30.93 12.17 0.86
C LYS A 311 30.74 12.08 -0.65
N ALA A 312 30.74 10.88 -1.22
CA ALA A 312 30.45 10.66 -2.64
C ALA A 312 29.05 11.19 -2.99
N ILE A 313 28.04 10.83 -2.19
CA ILE A 313 26.65 11.29 -2.36
C ILE A 313 26.56 12.82 -2.31
N MET A 314 27.19 13.47 -1.33
CA MET A 314 27.18 14.94 -1.21
C MET A 314 27.84 15.66 -2.38
N ARG A 315 28.78 15.01 -3.07
CA ARG A 315 29.43 15.54 -4.28
C ARG A 315 28.64 15.29 -5.55
N GLY A 316 27.59 14.46 -5.48
CA GLY A 316 26.86 14.00 -6.66
C GLY A 316 27.54 12.85 -7.39
N ASP A 317 28.54 12.19 -6.77
CA ASP A 317 29.25 11.01 -7.30
C ASP A 317 28.39 9.74 -7.14
N LEU A 318 27.19 9.77 -7.72
CA LEU A 318 26.18 8.71 -7.71
C LEU A 318 25.80 8.35 -9.14
N GLN A 319 25.47 7.08 -9.38
CA GLN A 319 24.87 6.68 -10.65
C GLN A 319 23.49 7.34 -10.83
N CYS A 320 23.28 7.97 -11.99
CA CYS A 320 22.02 8.62 -12.35
C CYS A 320 20.96 7.58 -12.75
N THR A 321 20.26 7.04 -11.75
CA THR A 321 19.23 5.99 -11.90
C THR A 321 17.99 6.33 -11.09
N GLU A 322 16.81 5.85 -11.52
CA GLU A 322 15.59 5.99 -10.73
C GLU A 322 15.70 5.21 -9.40
N LEU A 323 15.27 5.84 -8.30
CA LEU A 323 15.36 5.31 -6.94
C LEU A 323 13.98 5.23 -6.28
N LEU A 324 13.67 4.07 -5.71
CA LEU A 324 12.60 3.89 -4.73
C LEU A 324 13.26 3.59 -3.38
N ILE A 325 13.01 4.43 -2.36
CA ILE A 325 13.53 4.23 -1.01
C ILE A 325 12.41 4.37 0.01
N GLY A 326 12.46 3.60 1.10
CA GLY A 326 11.45 3.67 2.15
C GLY A 326 11.90 3.04 3.46
N ASN A 327 11.12 3.28 4.52
CA ASN A 327 11.35 2.78 5.86
C ASN A 327 10.05 2.21 6.44
N ASN A 328 10.20 1.30 7.40
CA ASN A 328 9.09 0.85 8.22
C ASN A 328 8.75 1.88 9.30
N LYS A 329 7.53 1.78 9.85
CA LYS A 329 7.07 2.70 10.91
C LYS A 329 7.90 2.58 12.20
N ASP A 330 8.28 1.36 12.56
CA ASP A 330 8.83 1.02 13.87
C ASP A 330 10.19 0.30 13.75
N GLU A 331 11.14 0.84 12.96
CA GLU A 331 12.46 0.22 12.67
C GLU A 331 13.27 -0.19 13.92
N GLY A 332 13.19 0.63 14.98
CA GLY A 332 13.94 0.43 16.22
C GLY A 332 13.39 -0.68 17.12
N SER A 333 12.12 -1.07 16.94
CA SER A 333 11.46 -2.05 17.82
C SER A 333 12.14 -3.42 17.79
N PHE A 334 12.57 -3.87 16.60
CA PHE A 334 13.32 -5.12 16.43
C PHE A 334 14.69 -5.08 17.14
N HIS A 335 15.40 -3.95 17.05
CA HIS A 335 16.71 -3.79 17.68
C HIS A 335 16.61 -3.72 19.21
N ASN A 336 15.55 -3.11 19.75
CA ASN A 336 15.28 -3.06 21.19
C ASN A 336 14.89 -4.44 21.76
N PHE A 337 14.17 -5.26 20.97
CA PHE A 337 13.85 -6.63 21.37
C PHE A 337 15.11 -7.50 21.49
N HIS A 338 16.12 -7.24 20.65
CA HIS A 338 17.41 -7.93 20.69
C HIS A 338 18.30 -7.53 21.89
N THR A 339 18.13 -6.33 22.45
CA THR A 339 18.97 -5.82 23.56
C THR A 339 18.38 -6.06 24.96
N HIS A 340 17.06 -6.16 25.12
CA HIS A 340 16.43 -6.18 26.45
C HIS A 340 16.03 -7.58 26.96
N PHE A 341 15.88 -8.60 26.10
CA PHE A 341 15.42 -9.92 26.54
C PHE A 341 16.49 -10.78 27.22
N GLU A 342 17.79 -10.50 27.05
CA GLU A 342 18.86 -11.25 27.74
C GLU A 342 19.01 -10.84 29.22
N GLU A 343 18.74 -9.57 29.56
CA GLU A 343 18.82 -9.10 30.97
C GLU A 343 17.64 -9.62 31.82
N GLU A 344 16.43 -9.71 31.27
CA GLU A 344 15.28 -10.24 32.03
C GLU A 344 15.33 -11.77 32.19
N TYR A 345 15.80 -12.53 31.19
CA TYR A 345 15.88 -13.99 31.30
C TYR A 345 17.02 -14.48 32.20
N ALA A 346 18.14 -13.75 32.30
CA ALA A 346 19.23 -14.09 33.21
C ALA A 346 18.82 -14.01 34.69
N ASN A 347 17.87 -13.12 35.02
CA ASN A 347 17.36 -12.92 36.39
C ASN A 347 16.33 -13.97 36.83
N TYR A 348 15.72 -14.73 35.91
CA TYR A 348 14.73 -15.76 36.24
C TYR A 348 15.32 -17.11 36.71
N ARG A 349 16.66 -17.27 36.73
CA ARG A 349 17.33 -18.54 37.07
C ARG A 349 17.88 -18.67 38.49
N LYS A 350 17.56 -17.75 39.40
CA LYS A 350 17.84 -17.93 40.83
C LYS A 350 16.60 -17.59 41.67
N PRO A 351 15.95 -18.56 42.32
CA PRO A 351 15.04 -18.25 43.41
C PRO A 351 15.85 -18.14 44.71
N PRO A 352 15.74 -17.03 45.45
CA PRO A 352 15.83 -17.07 46.91
C PRO A 352 14.41 -17.00 47.49
N ASP A 353 14.23 -17.76 48.55
CA ASP A 353 12.97 -18.10 49.19
C ASP A 353 12.09 -16.90 49.58
N GLY A 354 10.78 -17.08 49.34
CA GLY A 354 9.69 -16.51 50.13
C GLY A 354 9.46 -15.00 50.05
N ALA A 355 8.63 -14.53 49.11
CA ALA A 355 7.75 -13.38 49.35
C ALA A 355 6.64 -13.25 48.29
N ARG A 356 5.43 -12.93 48.76
CA ARG A 356 4.17 -12.72 48.02
C ARG A 356 4.23 -11.52 47.07
N ILE A 357 3.63 -11.67 45.89
CA ILE A 357 3.29 -10.56 44.99
C ILE A 357 2.03 -9.86 45.50
N VAL A 358 2.16 -8.59 45.90
CA VAL A 358 1.05 -7.64 46.03
C VAL A 358 1.20 -6.58 44.95
N ARG A 359 0.20 -6.46 44.08
CA ARG A 359 0.09 -5.37 43.11
C ARG A 359 -0.35 -4.10 43.82
N HIS A 360 0.29 -2.97 43.53
CA HIS A 360 -0.29 -1.65 43.74
C HIS A 360 -0.19 -0.82 42.47
N ASN A 361 -1.36 -0.40 41.97
CA ASN A 361 -1.50 0.76 41.08
C ASN A 361 -1.11 2.02 41.87
N ASP A 362 -0.45 2.97 41.22
CA ASP A 362 -0.84 4.36 41.43
C ASP A 362 -0.55 5.28 40.23
N LYS A 363 -1.46 6.24 40.07
CA LYS A 363 -1.44 7.33 39.08
C LYS A 363 -0.71 8.55 39.64
N SER A 364 -0.32 9.44 38.72
CA SER A 364 0.18 10.83 38.90
C SER A 364 1.68 10.94 39.20
N VAL A 365 2.49 11.78 38.53
CA VAL A 365 2.45 13.25 38.55
C VAL A 365 3.42 13.85 37.48
N ARG A 366 2.94 14.90 36.80
CA ARG A 366 3.59 16.12 36.22
C ARG A 366 4.43 16.16 34.94
N GLU A 367 3.90 17.01 34.06
CA GLU A 367 4.51 17.96 33.13
C GLU A 367 5.79 18.67 33.63
N GLY A 368 6.70 18.91 32.68
CA GLY A 368 7.78 19.88 32.79
C GLY A 368 8.09 20.50 31.42
N TYR A 369 7.41 21.59 31.07
CA TYR A 369 7.81 22.50 30.00
C TYR A 369 8.91 23.45 30.50
N ILE A 370 9.96 23.65 29.72
CA ILE A 370 10.83 24.84 29.83
C ILE A 370 10.36 25.85 28.78
N ARG A 371 9.82 26.98 29.25
CA ARG A 371 9.63 28.21 28.47
C ARG A 371 10.76 29.18 28.84
N ASN A 372 11.39 29.76 27.82
CA ASN A 372 11.91 31.13 27.83
C ASN A 372 11.49 31.72 26.48
N GLY A 373 10.44 32.55 26.43
CA GLY A 373 10.57 34.01 26.50
C GLY A 373 10.85 34.52 25.08
N GLY A 374 9.87 34.75 24.22
CA GLY A 374 8.80 35.72 24.39
C GLY A 374 9.17 37.00 23.63
N LYS A 375 8.73 37.12 22.37
CA LYS A 375 8.36 38.38 21.69
C LYS A 375 7.78 38.07 20.31
N GLU A 376 6.48 38.31 20.17
CA GLU A 376 5.83 38.51 18.88
C GLU A 376 6.35 39.80 18.24
N VAL A 377 6.60 39.74 16.93
CA VAL A 377 6.55 40.91 16.05
C VAL A 377 5.84 40.50 14.76
N LYS A 378 4.65 41.08 14.53
CA LYS A 378 4.05 41.19 13.19
C LYS A 378 4.89 42.15 12.35
N LEU A 379 5.34 41.73 11.17
CA LEU A 379 5.72 42.57 10.03
C LEU A 379 5.59 41.70 8.77
N PHE A 380 4.48 41.84 8.05
CA PHE A 380 4.41 42.52 6.76
C PHE A 380 5.36 41.99 5.68
N THR A 381 4.72 41.35 4.70
CA THR A 381 5.08 41.29 3.28
C THR A 381 5.87 42.51 2.79
N SER A 382 7.06 42.24 2.25
CA SER A 382 7.76 43.01 1.21
C SER A 382 8.93 42.16 0.72
N ALA A 383 9.48 42.25 -0.48
CA ALA A 383 9.05 42.69 -1.80
C ALA A 383 10.27 42.37 -2.69
N LEU A 384 10.08 41.83 -3.89
CA LEU A 384 10.96 42.18 -5.00
C LEU A 384 10.12 42.20 -6.29
N LYS A 385 9.84 43.44 -6.67
CA LYS A 385 9.25 43.97 -7.91
C LYS A 385 9.96 43.38 -9.12
N ALA A 386 9.24 42.90 -10.14
CA ALA A 386 8.58 43.66 -11.20
C ALA A 386 9.54 44.43 -12.11
N PHE A 387 9.62 43.99 -13.37
CA PHE A 387 9.92 44.83 -14.53
C PHE A 387 8.76 44.72 -15.53
N GLN A 388 8.00 45.82 -15.56
CA GLN A 388 7.21 46.43 -16.64
C GLN A 388 6.61 45.54 -17.76
N CYS A 389 5.28 45.62 -17.91
CA CYS A 389 4.72 46.44 -18.99
C CYS A 389 3.27 46.85 -18.68
N ASN A 390 3.02 48.15 -18.64
CA ASN A 390 1.70 48.75 -18.61
C ASN A 390 1.00 48.49 -19.95
N ASN A 391 -0.16 47.83 -19.92
CA ASN A 391 -1.29 48.24 -20.75
C ASN A 391 -2.60 47.80 -20.07
N ARG A 392 -3.33 48.81 -19.59
CA ARG A 392 -4.68 48.69 -19.03
C ARG A 392 -5.62 48.13 -20.11
N ILE A 393 -6.06 46.89 -19.94
CA ILE A 393 -7.38 46.46 -20.44
C ILE A 393 -8.23 46.23 -19.20
N VAL A 394 -8.99 47.27 -18.83
CA VAL A 394 -10.08 47.12 -17.87
C VAL A 394 -11.18 46.34 -18.58
N MET A 395 -11.27 45.04 -18.32
CA MET A 395 -12.42 44.22 -18.69
C MET A 395 -13.63 44.67 -17.85
N ALA A 396 -14.43 45.58 -18.41
CA ALA A 396 -15.67 46.04 -17.80
C ALA A 396 -16.69 44.89 -17.68
N GLN A 397 -17.22 44.70 -16.47
CA GLN A 397 -18.38 43.84 -16.22
C GLN A 397 -19.56 44.28 -17.11
N ARG A 398 -20.17 43.34 -17.84
CA ARG A 398 -21.38 43.61 -18.64
C ARG A 398 -22.57 43.93 -17.72
N LYS A 399 -22.90 45.21 -17.52
CA LYS A 399 -24.19 45.64 -16.96
C LYS A 399 -25.29 45.48 -18.00
N HIS A 400 -26.38 44.81 -17.65
CA HIS A 400 -27.58 44.68 -18.48
C HIS A 400 -28.36 46.00 -18.44
N LEU A 401 -28.68 46.60 -19.60
CA LEU A 401 -29.60 47.75 -19.65
C LEU A 401 -31.04 47.28 -19.42
N ASP A 402 -31.73 47.88 -18.46
CA ASP A 402 -33.18 47.73 -18.32
C ASP A 402 -33.94 48.53 -19.38
N ASP A 403 -35.24 48.23 -19.54
CA ASP A 403 -36.08 48.84 -20.58
C ASP A 403 -36.32 50.35 -20.35
N PHE A 404 -36.28 50.81 -19.09
CA PHE A 404 -36.41 52.21 -18.75
C PHE A 404 -35.18 53.02 -19.21
N LEU A 405 -33.98 52.48 -19.01
CA LEU A 405 -32.73 53.08 -19.44
C LEU A 405 -32.60 53.07 -20.97
N ARG A 406 -33.10 52.03 -21.64
CA ARG A 406 -33.20 52.00 -23.12
C ARG A 406 -34.12 53.10 -23.64
N GLY A 407 -35.28 53.30 -23.00
CA GLY A 407 -36.22 54.38 -23.33
C GLY A 407 -35.61 55.77 -23.16
N ARG A 408 -34.86 55.99 -22.07
CA ARG A 408 -34.14 57.26 -21.85
C ARG A 408 -33.07 57.54 -22.90
N ILE A 409 -32.35 56.51 -23.36
CA ILE A 409 -31.34 56.65 -24.42
C ILE A 409 -32.02 57.06 -25.73
N ILE A 410 -33.08 56.36 -26.13
CA ILE A 410 -33.78 56.62 -27.39
C ILE A 410 -34.45 57.99 -27.38
N GLY A 411 -35.20 58.33 -26.32
CA GLY A 411 -35.86 59.64 -26.24
C GLY A 411 -34.89 60.82 -26.28
N ARG A 412 -33.65 60.67 -25.79
CA ARG A 412 -32.62 61.71 -25.88
C ARG A 412 -32.04 61.84 -27.28
N LEU A 413 -31.86 60.72 -27.98
CA LEU A 413 -31.42 60.72 -29.37
C LEU A 413 -32.49 61.29 -30.32
N GLU A 414 -33.78 60.99 -30.07
CA GLU A 414 -34.90 61.60 -30.81
C GLU A 414 -34.99 63.13 -30.57
N TRP A 415 -34.60 63.60 -29.39
CA TRP A 415 -34.49 65.03 -29.07
C TRP A 415 -33.24 65.72 -29.66
N GLY A 416 -32.49 65.06 -30.53
CA GLY A 416 -31.36 65.64 -31.26
C GLY A 416 -30.04 65.69 -30.50
N ARG A 417 -29.92 65.02 -29.35
CA ARG A 417 -28.64 64.85 -28.65
C ARG A 417 -27.71 63.93 -29.45
N THR A 418 -26.40 64.18 -29.38
CA THR A 418 -25.43 63.29 -30.04
C THR A 418 -25.20 62.01 -29.22
N GLN A 419 -24.80 60.92 -29.88
CA GLN A 419 -24.50 59.65 -29.20
C GLN A 419 -23.37 59.77 -28.16
N LEU A 420 -22.45 60.73 -28.36
CA LEU A 420 -21.35 60.99 -27.45
C LEU A 420 -21.84 61.66 -26.16
N GLU A 421 -22.70 62.68 -26.26
CA GLU A 421 -23.33 63.33 -25.10
C GLU A 421 -24.12 62.33 -24.25
N VAL A 422 -24.90 61.46 -24.90
CA VAL A 422 -25.70 60.43 -24.21
C VAL A 422 -24.79 59.38 -23.55
N SER A 423 -23.64 59.06 -24.14
CA SER A 423 -22.64 58.14 -23.61
C SER A 423 -21.99 58.67 -22.34
N GLU A 424 -21.57 59.93 -22.34
CA GLU A 424 -20.93 60.58 -21.20
C GLU A 424 -21.91 60.78 -20.03
N GLU A 425 -23.14 61.20 -20.32
CA GLU A 425 -24.14 61.51 -19.29
C GLU A 425 -24.68 60.25 -18.59
N LEU A 426 -24.86 59.14 -19.32
CA LEU A 426 -25.40 57.90 -18.77
C LEU A 426 -24.32 56.88 -18.38
N GLY A 427 -23.05 57.14 -18.72
CA GLY A 427 -21.94 56.23 -18.44
C GLY A 427 -22.03 54.89 -19.21
N ILE A 428 -22.61 54.91 -20.41
CA ILE A 428 -22.85 53.73 -21.25
C ILE A 428 -22.05 53.87 -22.53
N ALA A 429 -21.29 52.84 -22.90
CA ALA A 429 -20.44 52.89 -24.09
C ALA A 429 -21.24 53.28 -25.37
N GLN A 430 -20.71 54.23 -26.13
CA GLN A 430 -21.28 54.71 -27.39
C GLN A 430 -21.65 53.59 -28.37
N SER A 431 -20.89 52.49 -28.40
CA SER A 431 -21.19 51.31 -29.25
C SER A 431 -22.46 50.55 -28.87
N VAL A 432 -22.91 50.68 -27.62
CA VAL A 432 -24.19 50.11 -27.15
C VAL A 432 -25.33 51.04 -27.53
N ILE A 433 -25.13 52.36 -27.39
CA ILE A 433 -26.09 53.39 -27.78
C ILE A 433 -26.34 53.36 -29.30
N SER A 434 -25.28 53.29 -30.10
CA SER A 434 -25.35 53.17 -31.56
C SER A 434 -26.17 51.94 -32.01
N ARG A 435 -25.90 50.77 -31.42
CA ARG A 435 -26.65 49.54 -31.75
C ARG A 435 -28.11 49.59 -31.33
N LEU A 436 -28.41 50.20 -30.18
CA LEU A 436 -29.78 50.40 -29.71
C LEU A 436 -30.53 51.36 -30.65
N TRP A 437 -29.88 52.45 -31.05
CA TRP A 437 -30.44 53.44 -31.96
C TRP A 437 -30.75 52.86 -33.33
N GLN A 438 -29.80 52.11 -33.90
CA GLN A 438 -30.00 51.45 -35.18
C GLN A 438 -31.21 50.50 -35.12
N ARG A 439 -31.28 49.68 -34.07
CA ARG A 439 -32.40 48.76 -33.88
C ARG A 439 -33.74 49.47 -33.72
N PHE A 440 -33.76 50.61 -33.03
CA PHE A 440 -34.99 51.40 -32.89
C PHE A 440 -35.43 52.01 -34.22
N GLN A 441 -34.49 52.48 -35.03
CA GLN A 441 -34.78 52.96 -36.39
C GLN A 441 -35.32 51.84 -37.30
N ASP A 442 -34.82 50.61 -37.13
CA ASP A 442 -35.25 49.45 -37.92
C ASP A 442 -36.61 48.87 -37.47
N ASP A 443 -36.81 48.71 -36.15
CA ASP A 443 -37.95 47.94 -35.59
C ASP A 443 -39.04 48.81 -34.92
N GLY A 444 -38.78 50.11 -34.67
CA GLY A 444 -39.68 51.03 -33.95
C GLY A 444 -39.94 50.68 -32.48
N ASN A 445 -39.25 49.68 -31.92
CA ASN A 445 -39.50 49.16 -30.57
C ASN A 445 -38.25 49.24 -29.68
N VAL A 446 -38.45 49.77 -28.47
CA VAL A 446 -37.43 49.91 -27.43
C VAL A 446 -37.26 48.63 -26.60
N SER A 447 -38.33 47.82 -26.53
CA SER A 447 -38.41 46.64 -25.69
C SER A 447 -37.81 45.42 -26.38
N ARG A 448 -37.26 44.50 -25.59
CA ARG A 448 -36.73 43.25 -26.12
C ARG A 448 -37.90 42.35 -26.56
N CYS A 449 -38.09 42.16 -27.86
CA CYS A 449 -39.02 41.13 -28.36
C CYS A 449 -38.64 39.77 -27.76
N TYR A 450 -39.58 39.14 -27.06
CA TYR A 450 -39.45 37.73 -26.70
C TYR A 450 -39.48 36.93 -27.99
N SER A 451 -38.31 36.46 -28.43
CA SER A 451 -38.23 35.55 -29.57
C SER A 451 -39.14 34.36 -29.28
N THR A 452 -40.08 34.09 -30.19
CA THR A 452 -40.79 32.80 -30.22
C THR A 452 -39.72 31.72 -30.16
N CYS A 453 -39.79 30.88 -29.12
CA CYS A 453 -38.77 29.88 -28.87
C CYS A 453 -38.52 29.08 -30.16
N ARG A 454 -37.25 28.76 -30.42
CA ARG A 454 -36.84 27.88 -31.51
C ARG A 454 -37.79 26.67 -31.58
N PRO A 455 -38.38 26.35 -32.75
CA PRO A 455 -39.29 25.22 -32.90
C PRO A 455 -38.70 23.95 -32.30
N ARG A 456 -39.55 23.14 -31.64
CA ARG A 456 -39.10 21.91 -31.01
C ARG A 456 -38.59 20.97 -32.10
N VAL A 457 -37.38 20.46 -31.88
CA VAL A 457 -36.77 19.44 -32.76
C VAL A 457 -37.51 18.10 -32.67
N THR A 458 -38.22 17.84 -31.56
CA THR A 458 -38.97 16.59 -31.33
C THR A 458 -40.48 16.81 -31.30
N THR A 459 -41.21 15.82 -31.80
CA THR A 459 -42.66 15.70 -31.73
C THR A 459 -43.13 15.03 -30.43
N PRO A 460 -44.41 15.17 -30.03
CA PRO A 460 -44.94 14.50 -28.85
C PRO A 460 -44.85 12.96 -28.88
N ASN A 461 -44.91 12.36 -30.08
CA ASN A 461 -44.78 10.92 -30.25
C ASN A 461 -43.33 10.46 -30.02
N GLU A 462 -42.35 11.25 -30.45
CA GLU A 462 -40.93 11.00 -30.18
C GLU A 462 -40.59 11.17 -28.70
N ASP A 463 -41.20 12.15 -28.02
CA ASP A 463 -41.06 12.33 -26.57
C ASP A 463 -41.63 11.12 -25.80
N ARG A 464 -42.77 10.56 -26.25
CA ARG A 464 -43.32 9.31 -25.71
C ARG A 464 -42.42 8.11 -25.99
N TYR A 465 -41.88 8.00 -27.20
CA TYR A 465 -40.93 6.94 -27.56
C TYR A 465 -39.70 6.97 -26.65
N LEU A 466 -39.12 8.15 -26.42
CA LEU A 466 -38.02 8.34 -25.48
C LEU A 466 -38.38 7.88 -24.07
N ALA A 467 -39.58 8.21 -23.58
CA ALA A 467 -40.04 7.82 -22.25
C ALA A 467 -40.24 6.31 -22.10
N VAL A 468 -40.87 5.65 -23.09
CA VAL A 468 -41.06 4.19 -23.07
C VAL A 468 -39.72 3.48 -23.14
N THR A 469 -38.84 3.93 -24.03
CA THR A 469 -37.50 3.34 -24.22
C THR A 469 -36.63 3.51 -22.97
N ALA A 470 -36.69 4.68 -22.32
CA ALA A 470 -36.01 4.93 -21.05
C ALA A 470 -36.59 4.10 -19.89
N LYS A 471 -37.90 3.84 -19.86
CA LYS A 471 -38.51 2.96 -18.83
C LYS A 471 -38.17 1.48 -19.07
N ARG A 472 -38.11 1.05 -20.33
CA ARG A 472 -37.76 -0.33 -20.71
C ARG A 472 -36.29 -0.65 -20.47
N ASN A 473 -35.40 0.31 -20.75
CA ASN A 473 -33.98 0.21 -20.43
C ASN A 473 -33.52 1.45 -19.65
N LYS A 474 -33.69 1.40 -18.33
CA LYS A 474 -33.38 2.50 -17.42
C LYS A 474 -31.90 2.91 -17.41
N ARG A 475 -30.98 2.06 -17.89
CA ARG A 475 -29.52 2.30 -17.91
C ARG A 475 -29.02 2.96 -19.19
N SER A 476 -29.86 3.12 -20.22
CA SER A 476 -29.46 3.77 -21.47
C SER A 476 -28.99 5.21 -21.23
N THR A 477 -27.85 5.58 -21.81
CA THR A 477 -27.37 6.97 -21.73
C THR A 477 -28.24 7.89 -22.59
N ALA A 478 -28.20 9.20 -22.33
CA ALA A 478 -28.89 10.18 -23.17
C ALA A 478 -28.43 10.11 -24.64
N SER A 479 -27.15 9.74 -24.87
CA SER A 479 -26.59 9.52 -26.20
C SER A 479 -27.13 8.24 -26.86
N ASP A 480 -27.34 7.16 -26.10
CA ASP A 480 -27.91 5.92 -26.62
C ASP A 480 -29.38 6.10 -26.99
N LEU A 481 -30.15 6.80 -26.14
CA LEU A 481 -31.55 7.15 -26.42
C LEU A 481 -31.68 8.08 -27.63
N SER A 482 -30.76 9.03 -27.79
CA SER A 482 -30.69 9.87 -28.99
C SER A 482 -30.45 9.05 -30.25
N ARG A 483 -29.50 8.10 -30.22
CA ARG A 483 -29.19 7.22 -31.35
C ARG A 483 -30.34 6.29 -31.70
N GLN A 484 -31.01 5.74 -30.69
CA GLN A 484 -32.19 4.89 -30.86
C GLN A 484 -33.35 5.67 -31.47
N LEU A 485 -33.60 6.90 -31.01
CA LEU A 485 -34.59 7.79 -31.61
C LEU A 485 -34.24 8.09 -33.08
N SER A 486 -32.99 8.49 -33.36
CA SER A 486 -32.53 8.77 -34.72
C SER A 486 -32.66 7.55 -35.64
N SER A 487 -32.42 6.34 -35.14
CA SER A 487 -32.59 5.10 -35.91
C SER A 487 -34.07 4.77 -36.16
N ALA A 488 -34.96 5.12 -35.25
CA ALA A 488 -36.38 4.79 -35.32
C ALA A 488 -37.21 5.83 -36.10
N THR A 489 -36.87 7.11 -36.01
CA THR A 489 -37.67 8.21 -36.60
C THR A 489 -36.90 9.10 -37.57
N GLY A 490 -35.59 8.90 -37.73
CA GLY A 490 -34.72 9.75 -38.55
C GLY A 490 -34.33 11.08 -37.88
N THR A 491 -34.97 11.44 -36.77
CA THR A 491 -34.72 12.72 -36.09
C THR A 491 -33.47 12.68 -35.22
N THR A 492 -32.50 13.54 -35.54
CA THR A 492 -31.23 13.61 -34.80
C THR A 492 -31.32 14.64 -33.69
N VAL A 493 -31.14 14.22 -32.42
CA VAL A 493 -31.27 15.11 -31.25
C VAL A 493 -30.03 15.08 -30.37
N SER A 494 -29.68 16.22 -29.76
CA SER A 494 -28.60 16.24 -28.77
C SER A 494 -29.00 15.51 -27.48
N GLY A 495 -28.01 14.97 -26.75
CA GLY A 495 -28.25 14.38 -25.42
C GLY A 495 -28.91 15.37 -24.44
N GLN A 496 -28.62 16.68 -24.55
CA GLN A 496 -29.26 17.73 -23.75
C GLN A 496 -30.76 17.86 -24.03
N THR A 497 -31.17 17.63 -25.29
CA THR A 497 -32.59 17.59 -25.67
C THR A 497 -33.27 16.39 -24.99
N VAL A 498 -32.65 15.21 -25.00
CA VAL A 498 -33.17 14.00 -24.33
C VAL A 498 -33.34 14.23 -22.82
N TYR A 499 -32.35 14.83 -22.14
CA TYR A 499 -32.45 15.19 -20.73
C TYR A 499 -33.65 16.09 -20.43
N ARG A 500 -33.86 17.13 -21.25
CA ARG A 500 -35.00 18.05 -21.09
C ARG A 500 -36.33 17.32 -21.30
N ARG A 501 -36.45 16.48 -22.34
CA ARG A 501 -37.70 15.76 -22.64
C ARG A 501 -38.07 14.76 -21.56
N LEU A 502 -37.13 13.96 -21.08
CA LEU A 502 -37.38 13.03 -19.99
C LEU A 502 -37.68 13.76 -18.67
N GLY A 503 -37.01 14.90 -18.42
CA GLY A 503 -37.29 15.74 -17.25
C GLY A 503 -38.70 16.32 -17.23
N HIS A 504 -39.26 16.72 -18.39
CA HIS A 504 -40.65 17.16 -18.50
C HIS A 504 -41.67 16.04 -18.21
N ILE A 505 -41.26 14.78 -18.37
CA ILE A 505 -42.08 13.58 -18.14
C ILE A 505 -41.85 13.03 -16.70
N GLY A 506 -41.05 13.72 -15.89
CA GLY A 506 -40.76 13.34 -14.50
C GLY A 506 -39.72 12.23 -14.35
N LEU A 507 -38.96 11.92 -15.40
CA LEU A 507 -37.85 10.97 -15.36
C LEU A 507 -36.52 11.72 -15.27
N TYR A 508 -35.77 11.44 -14.21
CA TYR A 508 -34.48 12.07 -13.96
C TYR A 508 -33.38 11.04 -13.91
N ALA A 509 -32.26 11.33 -14.56
CA ALA A 509 -31.05 10.55 -14.43
C ALA A 509 -30.50 10.70 -13.01
N ARG A 510 -30.57 9.63 -12.21
CA ARG A 510 -30.10 9.57 -10.82
C ARG A 510 -29.21 8.37 -10.63
N ARG A 511 -28.29 8.44 -9.67
CA ARG A 511 -27.49 7.28 -9.30
C ARG A 511 -28.41 6.21 -8.67
N PRO A 512 -28.34 4.95 -9.14
CA PRO A 512 -29.03 3.84 -8.52
C PRO A 512 -28.41 3.52 -7.16
N VAL A 513 -29.21 2.98 -6.24
CA VAL A 513 -28.69 2.46 -4.97
C VAL A 513 -28.16 1.04 -5.20
N ARG A 514 -26.97 0.74 -4.69
CA ARG A 514 -26.42 -0.63 -4.73
C ARG A 514 -26.95 -1.39 -3.50
N CYS A 515 -27.77 -2.41 -3.72
CA CYS A 515 -28.38 -3.22 -2.66
C CYS A 515 -28.10 -4.71 -2.88
N ILE A 516 -28.21 -5.50 -1.81
CA ILE A 516 -28.16 -6.96 -1.91
C ILE A 516 -29.55 -7.47 -2.30
N PRO A 517 -29.71 -8.32 -3.34
CA PRO A 517 -31.01 -8.83 -3.73
C PRO A 517 -31.71 -9.60 -2.60
N LEU A 518 -32.96 -9.24 -2.31
CA LEU A 518 -33.79 -9.88 -1.28
C LEU A 518 -34.76 -10.89 -1.92
N THR A 519 -34.75 -12.12 -1.39
CA THR A 519 -35.76 -13.13 -1.73
C THR A 519 -37.03 -12.91 -0.90
N ALA A 520 -38.15 -13.53 -1.29
CA ALA A 520 -39.37 -13.50 -0.50
C ALA A 520 -39.16 -14.03 0.94
N THR A 521 -38.28 -15.02 1.10
CA THR A 521 -37.87 -15.54 2.41
C THR A 521 -37.12 -14.50 3.23
N HIS A 522 -36.17 -13.77 2.62
CA HIS A 522 -35.45 -12.69 3.30
C HIS A 522 -36.42 -11.61 3.80
N CYS A 523 -37.36 -11.16 2.95
CA CYS A 523 -38.35 -10.16 3.35
C CYS A 523 -39.21 -10.63 4.54
N ARG A 524 -39.62 -11.91 4.54
CA ARG A 524 -40.42 -12.49 5.62
C ARG A 524 -39.67 -12.53 6.95
N LEU A 525 -38.42 -12.99 6.94
CA LEU A 525 -37.56 -13.07 8.12
C LEU A 525 -37.25 -11.68 8.69
N ARG A 526 -36.92 -10.73 7.80
CA ARG A 526 -36.71 -9.32 8.15
C ARG A 526 -37.94 -8.70 8.81
N LEU A 527 -39.12 -8.96 8.24
CA LEU A 527 -40.39 -8.47 8.78
C LEU A 527 -40.72 -9.07 10.15
N ALA A 528 -40.54 -10.38 10.31
CA ALA A 528 -40.78 -11.08 11.58
C ALA A 528 -39.87 -10.53 12.69
N TRP A 529 -38.56 -10.48 12.42
CA TRP A 529 -37.57 -9.96 13.35
C TRP A 529 -37.85 -8.49 13.74
N SER A 530 -38.19 -7.64 12.76
CA SER A 530 -38.50 -6.24 13.01
C SER A 530 -39.75 -6.06 13.87
N ARG A 531 -40.76 -6.96 13.77
CA ARG A 531 -41.96 -6.91 14.62
C ARG A 531 -41.65 -7.24 16.07
N GLU A 532 -40.82 -8.26 16.29
CA GLU A 532 -40.38 -8.68 17.62
C GLU A 532 -39.58 -7.59 18.33
N HIS A 533 -38.70 -6.90 17.60
CA HIS A 533 -37.79 -5.91 18.15
C HIS A 533 -38.29 -4.46 18.03
N ALA A 534 -39.46 -4.21 17.45
CA ALA A 534 -40.00 -2.84 17.24
C ALA A 534 -40.32 -2.11 18.55
N LEU A 535 -40.59 -2.85 19.63
CA LEU A 535 -40.99 -2.33 20.94
C LEU A 535 -39.87 -2.35 21.98
N TRP A 536 -38.66 -2.78 21.59
CA TRP A 536 -37.52 -2.81 22.50
C TRP A 536 -37.15 -1.41 22.99
N THR A 537 -36.86 -1.31 24.29
CA THR A 537 -36.48 -0.06 24.96
C THR A 537 -35.02 0.31 24.68
N PRO A 538 -34.63 1.59 24.85
CA PRO A 538 -33.23 2.00 24.77
C PRO A 538 -32.29 1.20 25.68
N GLN A 539 -32.75 0.78 26.85
CA GLN A 539 -31.98 -0.05 27.78
C GLN A 539 -31.69 -1.44 27.19
N GLN A 540 -32.69 -2.07 26.56
CA GLN A 540 -32.47 -3.36 25.89
C GLN A 540 -31.50 -3.22 24.71
N TRP A 541 -31.58 -2.12 23.96
CA TRP A 541 -30.61 -1.83 22.90
C TRP A 541 -29.21 -1.48 23.42
N SER A 542 -29.10 -0.99 24.66
CA SER A 542 -27.80 -0.62 25.25
C SER A 542 -26.89 -1.82 25.49
N CYS A 543 -27.48 -3.01 25.64
CA CYS A 543 -26.74 -4.25 25.87
C CYS A 543 -26.27 -4.96 24.58
N VAL A 544 -26.62 -4.43 23.40
CA VAL A 544 -26.36 -5.06 22.11
C VAL A 544 -25.12 -4.44 21.46
N MET A 545 -24.10 -5.26 21.20
CA MET A 545 -22.97 -4.88 20.35
C MET A 545 -23.29 -5.19 18.89
N PHE A 546 -23.36 -4.15 18.06
CA PHE A 546 -23.50 -4.29 16.62
C PHE A 546 -22.12 -4.38 15.97
N SER A 547 -21.85 -5.44 15.23
CA SER A 547 -20.57 -5.62 14.52
C SER A 547 -20.78 -5.93 13.04
N ASP A 548 -19.76 -5.66 12.21
CA ASP A 548 -19.73 -6.03 10.80
C ASP A 548 -18.31 -5.89 10.20
N GLU A 549 -18.10 -6.47 9.02
CA GLU A 549 -16.91 -6.23 8.20
C GLU A 549 -17.21 -5.30 7.01
N SER A 550 -16.32 -4.33 6.76
CA SER A 550 -16.39 -3.47 5.58
C SER A 550 -15.06 -3.44 4.82
N ARG A 551 -15.08 -3.03 3.55
CA ARG A 551 -13.87 -2.92 2.72
C ARG A 551 -13.70 -1.51 2.16
N PHE A 552 -12.54 -0.93 2.43
CA PHE A 552 -12.15 0.40 1.96
C PHE A 552 -11.00 0.30 0.95
N SER A 553 -11.15 0.94 -0.21
CA SER A 553 -10.16 0.96 -1.30
C SER A 553 -9.76 2.39 -1.67
N LEU A 554 -8.53 2.57 -2.19
CA LEU A 554 -8.04 3.88 -2.67
C LEU A 554 -8.80 4.39 -3.88
N GLN A 555 -9.22 3.47 -4.74
CA GLN A 555 -10.08 3.76 -5.86
C GLN A 555 -11.51 3.62 -5.38
N SER A 556 -12.25 4.72 -5.33
CA SER A 556 -13.71 4.62 -5.29
C SER A 556 -14.15 4.10 -6.66
N ASP A 557 -14.89 2.99 -6.67
CA ASP A 557 -15.53 2.46 -7.88
C ASP A 557 -16.70 3.40 -8.25
N SER A 558 -16.35 4.62 -8.64
CA SER A 558 -17.26 5.70 -9.00
C SER A 558 -17.86 5.50 -10.39
N ARG A 559 -18.08 4.25 -10.80
CA ARG A 559 -18.78 3.93 -12.06
C ARG A 559 -20.00 4.83 -12.12
N ARG A 560 -19.94 5.82 -12.99
CA ARG A 560 -20.95 6.89 -13.13
C ARG A 560 -22.14 6.29 -13.87
N THR A 561 -22.73 5.25 -13.29
CA THR A 561 -23.93 4.63 -13.80
C THR A 561 -25.10 5.46 -13.30
N PHE A 562 -25.87 6.00 -14.23
CA PHE A 562 -27.14 6.67 -13.93
C PHE A 562 -28.28 5.82 -14.43
N ILE A 563 -29.40 5.89 -13.73
CA ILE A 563 -30.67 5.31 -14.17
C ILE A 563 -31.72 6.40 -14.30
N TRP A 564 -32.62 6.26 -15.28
CA TRP A 564 -33.80 7.11 -15.38
C TRP A 564 -34.86 6.62 -14.38
N ARG A 565 -35.19 7.46 -13.39
CA ARG A 565 -36.23 7.12 -12.39
C ARG A 565 -37.07 8.33 -11.98
N ALA A 566 -38.26 8.04 -11.50
CA ALA A 566 -39.16 9.03 -10.89
C ALA A 566 -38.71 9.37 -9.46
N PRO A 567 -39.07 10.56 -8.94
CA PRO A 567 -38.94 10.89 -7.51
C PRO A 567 -39.59 9.82 -6.61
N GLY A 568 -39.08 9.63 -5.39
CA GLY A 568 -39.63 8.66 -4.42
C GLY A 568 -39.30 7.18 -4.68
N THR A 569 -39.02 6.77 -5.93
CA THR A 569 -38.84 5.34 -6.28
C THR A 569 -37.44 4.77 -6.01
N ARG A 570 -36.65 5.37 -5.11
CA ARG A 570 -35.21 5.09 -4.94
C ARG A 570 -34.89 3.63 -4.61
N TYR A 571 -35.67 2.99 -3.74
CA TYR A 571 -35.44 1.64 -3.22
C TYR A 571 -36.34 0.58 -3.86
N HIS A 572 -37.05 0.92 -4.93
CA HIS A 572 -37.75 -0.10 -5.73
C HIS A 572 -36.72 -1.02 -6.38
N GLN A 573 -37.00 -2.32 -6.40
CA GLN A 573 -36.11 -3.37 -6.94
C GLN A 573 -35.63 -3.07 -8.37
N GLU A 574 -36.50 -2.48 -9.20
CA GLU A 574 -36.19 -2.05 -10.56
C GLU A 574 -35.23 -0.86 -10.68
N ASN A 575 -34.92 -0.17 -9.57
CA ASN A 575 -34.07 1.02 -9.50
C ASN A 575 -32.80 0.79 -8.67
N THR A 576 -32.58 -0.43 -8.18
CA THR A 576 -31.37 -0.83 -7.48
C THR A 576 -30.42 -1.57 -8.43
N ILE A 577 -29.13 -1.56 -8.10
CA ILE A 577 -28.11 -2.40 -8.76
C ILE A 577 -27.60 -3.41 -7.73
N GLU A 578 -27.33 -4.62 -8.18
CA GLU A 578 -26.78 -5.66 -7.32
C GLU A 578 -25.38 -5.29 -6.83
N ARG A 579 -25.20 -5.34 -5.50
CA ARG A 579 -23.88 -5.25 -4.87
C ARG A 579 -23.22 -6.63 -4.97
N HIS A 580 -22.30 -6.83 -5.93
CA HIS A 580 -21.45 -8.02 -5.94
C HIS A 580 -20.50 -8.01 -4.72
N ARG A 581 -20.40 -9.13 -4.00
CA ARG A 581 -19.42 -9.35 -2.92
C ARG A 581 -18.02 -9.45 -3.53
N TYR A 582 -17.21 -8.42 -3.30
CA TYR A 582 -15.74 -8.38 -3.40
C TYR A 582 -15.10 -8.52 -4.79
N GLY A 583 -14.27 -7.54 -5.14
CA GLY A 583 -13.44 -7.52 -6.34
C GLY A 583 -12.68 -6.21 -6.47
N GLY A 584 -11.59 -6.04 -5.71
CA GLY A 584 -10.72 -4.86 -5.76
C GLY A 584 -9.72 -4.80 -4.61
N ALA A 585 -8.52 -4.26 -4.84
CA ALA A 585 -7.50 -4.07 -3.82
C ALA A 585 -7.94 -3.02 -2.78
N GLY A 586 -7.87 -3.35 -1.49
CA GLY A 586 -8.32 -2.51 -0.38
C GLY A 586 -8.18 -3.21 0.98
N TRP A 587 -8.37 -2.47 2.08
CA TRP A 587 -8.36 -3.00 3.44
C TRP A 587 -9.72 -3.55 3.83
N LEU A 588 -9.75 -4.75 4.40
CA LEU A 588 -10.91 -5.24 5.14
C LEU A 588 -10.79 -4.71 6.58
N VAL A 589 -11.88 -4.15 7.10
CA VAL A 589 -11.95 -3.67 8.47
C VAL A 589 -13.08 -4.38 9.20
N TRP A 590 -12.91 -4.61 10.49
CA TRP A 590 -13.95 -5.05 11.42
C TRP A 590 -14.02 -4.05 12.57
N GLY A 591 -15.23 -3.77 13.04
CA GLY A 591 -15.46 -3.02 14.27
C GLY A 591 -16.76 -3.43 14.92
N GLY A 592 -16.86 -3.12 16.21
CA GLY A 592 -18.07 -3.25 17.01
C GLY A 592 -18.45 -1.91 17.63
N ILE A 593 -19.74 -1.61 17.65
CA ILE A 593 -20.30 -0.43 18.31
C ILE A 593 -21.33 -0.86 19.35
N ILE A 594 -21.35 -0.15 20.48
CA ILE A 594 -22.31 -0.35 21.56
C ILE A 594 -22.69 1.00 22.16
N LEU A 595 -23.80 1.08 22.91
CA LEU A 595 -24.20 2.36 23.49
C LEU A 595 -23.12 2.82 24.50
N GLY A 596 -22.61 4.04 24.31
CA GLY A 596 -21.59 4.65 25.16
C GLY A 596 -20.15 4.19 24.89
N SER A 597 -19.91 3.26 23.97
CA SER A 597 -18.55 2.82 23.63
C SER A 597 -18.42 2.22 22.21
N ARG A 598 -17.21 1.83 21.83
CA ARG A 598 -16.91 1.09 20.60
C ARG A 598 -15.63 0.31 20.76
N THR A 599 -15.44 -0.71 19.93
CA THR A 599 -14.17 -1.45 19.89
C THR A 599 -13.08 -0.64 19.20
N ASP A 600 -11.84 -1.08 19.35
CA ASP A 600 -10.79 -0.71 18.40
C ASP A 600 -11.14 -1.25 17.00
N LEU A 601 -10.69 -0.53 15.97
CA LEU A 601 -10.91 -0.94 14.59
C LEU A 601 -9.84 -1.97 14.20
N TYR A 602 -10.27 -3.20 13.92
CA TYR A 602 -9.40 -4.23 13.38
C TYR A 602 -9.25 -4.06 11.87
N VAL A 603 -8.01 -4.02 11.37
CA VAL A 603 -7.73 -3.79 9.94
C VAL A 603 -6.81 -4.87 9.39
N GLN A 604 -7.25 -5.60 8.36
CA GLN A 604 -6.50 -6.68 7.72
C GLN A 604 -6.54 -6.65 6.20
N SER A 605 -5.51 -7.20 5.55
CA SER A 605 -5.39 -7.29 4.09
C SER A 605 -6.00 -8.56 3.49
N VAL A 606 -6.37 -9.53 4.34
CA VAL A 606 -6.89 -10.85 3.95
C VAL A 606 -8.41 -10.94 4.15
N THR A 607 -9.03 -11.93 3.52
CA THR A 607 -10.45 -12.24 3.71
C THR A 607 -10.69 -12.79 5.12
N MET A 608 -11.78 -12.39 5.77
CA MET A 608 -12.17 -12.92 7.08
C MET A 608 -12.40 -14.44 7.01
N THR A 609 -11.77 -15.19 7.89
CA THR A 609 -11.97 -16.65 8.06
C THR A 609 -12.47 -16.93 9.47
N GLY A 610 -13.12 -18.08 9.70
CA GLY A 610 -13.63 -18.42 11.05
C GLY A 610 -12.53 -18.46 12.12
N HIS A 611 -11.31 -18.88 11.76
CA HIS A 611 -10.17 -18.90 12.69
C HIS A 611 -9.74 -17.49 13.10
N ILE A 612 -9.58 -16.59 12.11
CA ILE A 612 -9.27 -15.17 12.38
C ILE A 612 -10.38 -14.53 13.20
N TYR A 613 -11.64 -14.84 12.88
CA TYR A 613 -12.79 -14.31 13.60
C TYR A 613 -12.79 -14.76 15.07
N ARG A 614 -12.50 -16.04 15.35
CA ARG A 614 -12.33 -16.52 16.73
C ARG A 614 -11.16 -15.85 17.45
N ASP A 615 -9.94 -16.05 16.93
CA ASP A 615 -8.68 -15.72 17.64
C ASP A 615 -8.45 -14.22 17.81
N VAL A 616 -9.02 -13.41 16.92
CA VAL A 616 -8.79 -11.98 16.89
C VAL A 616 -10.04 -11.20 17.26
N ILE A 617 -11.17 -11.51 16.61
CA ILE A 617 -12.39 -10.73 16.85
C ILE A 617 -13.02 -11.11 18.19
N LEU A 618 -13.35 -12.39 18.39
CA LEU A 618 -14.01 -12.82 19.61
C LEU A 618 -13.11 -12.70 20.84
N GLU A 619 -11.92 -13.30 20.79
CA GLU A 619 -11.03 -13.39 21.95
C GLU A 619 -10.44 -12.04 22.38
N GLN A 620 -10.07 -11.17 21.43
CA GLN A 620 -9.37 -9.92 21.76
C GLN A 620 -10.30 -8.71 21.87
N HIS A 621 -11.38 -8.67 21.10
CA HIS A 621 -12.26 -7.51 21.06
C HIS A 621 -13.60 -7.74 21.77
N VAL A 622 -14.32 -8.82 21.46
CA VAL A 622 -15.68 -9.03 22.00
C VAL A 622 -15.67 -9.49 23.46
N ARG A 623 -14.74 -10.40 23.82
CA ARG A 623 -14.61 -10.95 25.17
C ARG A 623 -14.45 -9.86 26.26
N LEU A 624 -13.73 -8.79 25.95
CA LEU A 624 -13.53 -7.67 26.88
C LEU A 624 -14.85 -6.99 27.25
N PHE A 625 -15.75 -6.83 26.29
CA PHE A 625 -17.06 -6.22 26.53
C PHE A 625 -18.00 -7.17 27.25
N ARG A 626 -17.97 -8.47 26.93
CA ARG A 626 -18.72 -9.48 27.71
C ARG A 626 -18.31 -9.48 29.18
N GLY A 627 -17.00 -9.36 29.46
CA GLY A 627 -16.48 -9.28 30.83
C GLY A 627 -16.93 -8.02 31.56
N ALA A 628 -17.05 -6.88 30.86
CA ALA A 628 -17.48 -5.61 31.46
C ALA A 628 -19.00 -5.51 31.66
N MET A 629 -19.80 -6.06 30.75
CA MET A 629 -21.26 -5.88 30.69
C MET A 629 -22.04 -7.00 31.38
N GLY A 630 -21.41 -8.15 31.66
CA GLY A 630 -22.07 -9.27 32.30
C GLY A 630 -23.03 -10.03 31.38
N ALA A 631 -23.93 -10.82 31.97
CA ALA A 631 -24.78 -11.78 31.27
C ALA A 631 -25.82 -11.15 30.32
N GLU A 632 -26.09 -9.85 30.46
CA GLU A 632 -27.02 -9.13 29.60
C GLU A 632 -26.41 -8.76 28.23
N PHE A 633 -25.10 -8.95 28.05
CA PHE A 633 -24.41 -8.65 26.80
C PHE A 633 -24.90 -9.52 25.65
N LEU A 634 -25.34 -8.88 24.56
CA LEU A 634 -25.78 -9.54 23.35
C LEU A 634 -24.87 -9.16 22.17
N PHE A 635 -24.27 -10.17 21.54
CA PHE A 635 -23.38 -9.96 20.40
C PHE A 635 -24.11 -10.17 19.06
N MET A 636 -24.11 -9.17 18.19
CA MET A 636 -24.73 -9.25 16.86
C MET A 636 -23.67 -9.39 15.75
N ASP A 637 -23.87 -10.38 14.88
CA ASP A 637 -23.15 -10.62 13.63
C ASP A 637 -24.13 -10.80 12.45
N ASP A 638 -23.64 -10.74 11.19
CA ASP A 638 -24.49 -10.79 9.99
C ASP A 638 -24.81 -12.21 9.48
N ASN A 639 -24.43 -13.23 10.26
CA ASN A 639 -24.51 -14.65 9.91
C ASN A 639 -23.69 -15.04 8.67
N ALA A 640 -22.63 -14.30 8.31
CA ALA A 640 -21.75 -14.71 7.23
C ALA A 640 -21.07 -16.06 7.52
N ARG A 641 -20.61 -16.72 6.45
CA ARG A 641 -19.97 -18.04 6.54
C ARG A 641 -18.87 -18.15 7.62
N PRO A 642 -17.98 -17.14 7.82
CA PRO A 642 -16.98 -17.19 8.89
C PRO A 642 -17.58 -17.17 10.30
N HIS A 643 -18.69 -16.45 10.50
CA HIS A 643 -19.35 -16.33 11.82
C HIS A 643 -20.10 -17.61 12.20
N ARG A 644 -20.53 -18.40 11.20
CA ARG A 644 -21.22 -19.69 11.37
C ARG A 644 -20.31 -20.90 11.28
N ALA A 645 -19.01 -20.72 11.50
CA ALA A 645 -18.07 -21.84 11.60
C ALA A 645 -18.18 -22.48 13.00
N ASN A 646 -18.10 -23.81 13.08
CA ASN A 646 -18.21 -24.54 14.36
C ASN A 646 -17.26 -24.00 15.44
N ILE A 647 -16.02 -23.69 15.07
CA ILE A 647 -15.01 -23.11 15.98
C ILE A 647 -15.41 -21.75 16.58
N VAL A 648 -16.28 -20.99 15.91
CA VAL A 648 -16.81 -19.72 16.40
C VAL A 648 -17.96 -19.99 17.37
N ASP A 649 -18.85 -20.93 17.03
CA ASP A 649 -19.96 -21.32 17.91
C ASP A 649 -19.43 -21.95 19.22
N GLU A 650 -18.41 -22.81 19.14
CA GLU A 650 -17.71 -23.38 20.30
C GLU A 650 -17.11 -22.28 21.19
N CYS A 651 -16.49 -21.26 20.59
CA CYS A 651 -15.90 -20.14 21.33
C CYS A 651 -16.95 -19.29 22.05
N LEU A 652 -18.06 -18.96 21.38
CA LEU A 652 -19.16 -18.21 22.00
C LEU A 652 -19.78 -18.97 23.17
N GLN A 653 -19.93 -20.30 23.04
CA GLN A 653 -20.40 -21.15 24.13
C GLN A 653 -19.40 -21.20 25.29
N SER A 654 -18.10 -21.35 25.01
CA SER A 654 -17.07 -21.42 26.06
C SER A 654 -16.90 -20.12 26.84
N GLU A 655 -17.13 -18.98 26.20
CA GLU A 655 -17.00 -17.65 26.80
C GLU A 655 -18.34 -17.09 27.30
N ASP A 656 -19.41 -17.91 27.26
CA ASP A 656 -20.78 -17.54 27.67
C ASP A 656 -21.29 -16.23 27.00
N ILE A 657 -21.02 -16.09 25.70
CA ILE A 657 -21.45 -14.95 24.88
C ILE A 657 -22.72 -15.31 24.13
N THR A 658 -23.83 -14.66 24.49
CA THR A 658 -25.11 -14.83 23.79
C THR A 658 -25.09 -14.10 22.45
N ARG A 659 -25.36 -14.83 21.37
CA ARG A 659 -25.50 -14.26 20.03
C ARG A 659 -26.94 -13.77 19.80
N MET A 660 -27.09 -12.59 19.20
CA MET A 660 -28.39 -12.08 18.75
C MET A 660 -28.88 -12.86 17.52
N ASP A 661 -30.15 -13.26 17.53
CA ASP A 661 -30.80 -13.70 16.31
C ASP A 661 -30.90 -12.52 15.35
N TRP A 662 -30.26 -12.61 14.18
CA TRP A 662 -30.23 -11.53 13.19
C TRP A 662 -30.75 -11.99 11.83
N PRO A 663 -31.61 -11.23 11.13
CA PRO A 663 -32.06 -11.60 9.80
C PRO A 663 -30.93 -11.37 8.78
N ALA A 664 -30.44 -12.45 8.17
CA ALA A 664 -29.41 -12.37 7.13
C ALA A 664 -29.80 -11.39 6.00
N TYR A 665 -28.81 -10.76 5.37
CA TYR A 665 -29.00 -9.77 4.30
C TYR A 665 -29.75 -8.50 4.74
N SER A 666 -29.46 -8.01 5.94
CA SER A 666 -30.10 -6.80 6.51
C SER A 666 -29.12 -5.66 6.86
N PRO A 667 -28.28 -5.20 5.91
CA PRO A 667 -27.32 -4.12 6.19
C PRO A 667 -28.01 -2.80 6.57
N ASP A 668 -29.20 -2.52 6.04
CA ASP A 668 -29.98 -1.32 6.38
C ASP A 668 -30.53 -1.31 7.81
N LEU A 669 -30.66 -2.48 8.43
CA LEU A 669 -31.02 -2.60 9.84
C LEU A 669 -29.81 -2.44 10.77
N ASN A 670 -28.59 -2.75 10.29
CA ASN A 670 -27.38 -2.71 11.10
C ASN A 670 -26.87 -1.25 11.24
N PRO A 671 -26.84 -0.67 12.46
CA PRO A 671 -26.36 0.70 12.65
C PRO A 671 -24.90 0.91 12.24
N ILE A 672 -24.05 -0.13 12.28
CA ILE A 672 -22.62 0.02 11.96
C ILE A 672 -22.36 0.32 10.47
N GLU A 673 -23.28 -0.06 9.58
CA GLU A 673 -23.19 0.29 8.14
C GLU A 673 -23.24 1.81 7.92
N TYR A 674 -23.89 2.55 8.83
CA TYR A 674 -23.87 4.01 8.84
C TYR A 674 -22.55 4.58 9.34
N VAL A 675 -21.93 3.90 10.30
CA VAL A 675 -20.61 4.27 10.80
C VAL A 675 -19.57 4.06 9.69
N TRP A 676 -19.70 3.02 8.87
CA TRP A 676 -18.87 2.83 7.66
C TRP A 676 -19.05 3.96 6.64
N ASP A 677 -20.28 4.41 6.39
CA ASP A 677 -20.51 5.57 5.52
C ASP A 677 -19.91 6.87 6.09
N MET A 678 -20.06 7.11 7.40
CA MET A 678 -19.45 8.25 8.09
C MET A 678 -17.92 8.20 8.00
N LEU A 679 -17.32 7.04 8.25
CA LEU A 679 -15.89 6.80 8.15
C LEU A 679 -15.39 7.05 6.73
N GLY A 680 -16.10 6.53 5.72
CA GLY A 680 -15.79 6.77 4.31
C GLY A 680 -15.85 8.23 3.91
N ARG A 681 -16.87 8.97 4.37
CA ARG A 681 -16.99 10.43 4.13
C ARG A 681 -15.87 11.22 4.80
N ARG A 682 -15.50 10.88 6.03
CA ARG A 682 -14.40 11.53 6.77
C ARG A 682 -13.05 11.31 6.08
N ILE A 683 -12.78 10.07 5.66
CA ILE A 683 -11.57 9.74 4.89
C ILE A 683 -11.52 10.51 3.57
N ALA A 684 -12.64 10.60 2.86
CA ALA A 684 -12.72 11.35 1.61
C ALA A 684 -12.59 12.87 1.81
N ALA A 685 -12.91 13.39 2.99
CA ALA A 685 -12.81 14.81 3.33
C ALA A 685 -11.40 15.24 3.79
N ARG A 686 -10.48 14.29 4.05
CA ARG A 686 -9.09 14.61 4.45
C ARG A 686 -8.37 15.44 3.38
N GLN A 687 -7.51 16.34 3.84
CA GLN A 687 -6.65 17.18 2.99
C GLN A 687 -5.18 17.03 3.44
N PRO A 688 -4.33 16.29 2.71
CA PRO A 688 -4.64 15.56 1.47
C PRO A 688 -5.42 14.24 1.70
N PRO A 689 -6.20 13.76 0.71
CA PRO A 689 -6.83 12.44 0.77
C PRO A 689 -5.75 11.33 0.72
N PRO A 690 -6.01 10.14 1.27
CA PRO A 690 -5.04 9.04 1.24
C PRO A 690 -4.79 8.58 -0.19
N THR A 691 -3.52 8.53 -0.57
CA THR A 691 -3.06 8.19 -1.93
C THR A 691 -2.47 6.78 -2.03
N CYS A 692 -2.11 6.17 -0.90
CA CYS A 692 -1.58 4.80 -0.83
C CYS A 692 -2.26 3.95 0.27
N LEU A 693 -2.17 2.61 0.18
CA LEU A 693 -2.88 1.71 1.09
C LEU A 693 -2.45 1.93 2.56
N PRO A 694 -1.16 2.12 2.89
CA PRO A 694 -0.77 2.44 4.26
C PRO A 694 -1.34 3.76 4.81
N GLU A 695 -1.47 4.80 3.98
CA GLU A 695 -2.14 6.05 4.36
C GLU A 695 -3.62 5.82 4.62
N LEU A 696 -4.29 5.03 3.77
CA LEU A 696 -5.69 4.66 3.98
C LEU A 696 -5.89 3.90 5.29
N ARG A 697 -4.99 2.96 5.64
CA ARG A 697 -5.03 2.25 6.92
C ARG A 697 -4.92 3.19 8.11
N ARG A 698 -3.97 4.13 8.09
CA ARG A 698 -3.81 5.14 9.15
C ARG A 698 -5.05 6.02 9.24
N ALA A 699 -5.54 6.51 8.09
CA ALA A 699 -6.75 7.31 8.06
C ALA A 699 -7.98 6.58 8.60
N LEU A 700 -8.12 5.27 8.35
CA LEU A 700 -9.19 4.44 8.92
C LEU A 700 -9.10 4.38 10.44
N LEU A 701 -7.92 4.10 11.00
CA LEU A 701 -7.70 4.01 12.45
C LEU A 701 -7.92 5.36 13.14
N ASP A 702 -7.33 6.42 12.60
CA ASP A 702 -7.45 7.78 13.15
C ASP A 702 -8.90 8.28 13.11
N GLU A 703 -9.57 8.17 11.96
CA GLU A 703 -10.94 8.66 11.82
C GLU A 703 -11.93 7.83 12.64
N TRP A 704 -11.70 6.54 12.81
CA TRP A 704 -12.51 5.71 13.70
C TRP A 704 -12.50 6.26 15.13
N CYS A 705 -11.32 6.62 15.65
CA CYS A 705 -11.18 7.26 16.95
C CYS A 705 -11.77 8.69 17.00
N ASN A 706 -11.88 9.37 15.87
CA ASN A 706 -12.42 10.73 15.78
C ASN A 706 -13.93 10.80 15.52
N ILE A 707 -14.61 9.66 15.32
CA ILE A 707 -16.08 9.66 15.27
C ILE A 707 -16.60 10.00 16.68
N PRO A 708 -17.45 11.01 16.85
CA PRO A 708 -18.03 11.32 18.15
C PRO A 708 -18.96 10.19 18.62
N GLN A 709 -18.85 9.78 19.89
CA GLN A 709 -19.63 8.67 20.43
C GLN A 709 -21.15 8.97 20.44
N ASP A 710 -21.55 10.22 20.63
CA ASP A 710 -22.95 10.67 20.54
C ASP A 710 -23.56 10.38 19.16
N GLN A 711 -22.78 10.45 18.08
CA GLN A 711 -23.26 10.10 16.75
C GLN A 711 -23.51 8.59 16.63
N ILE A 712 -22.67 7.75 17.24
CA ILE A 712 -22.84 6.30 17.29
C ILE A 712 -24.07 5.94 18.14
N ASP A 713 -24.20 6.55 19.31
CA ASP A 713 -25.32 6.31 20.22
C ASP A 713 -26.66 6.68 19.56
N ASN A 714 -26.71 7.81 18.85
CA ASN A 714 -27.90 8.20 18.08
C ASN A 714 -28.28 7.18 16.98
N LEU A 715 -27.30 6.50 16.39
CA LEU A 715 -27.55 5.44 15.41
C LEU A 715 -28.14 4.20 16.09
N ILE A 716 -27.62 3.79 17.25
CA ILE A 716 -28.17 2.66 18.02
C ILE A 716 -29.58 2.99 18.52
N LEU A 717 -29.79 4.19 19.08
CA LEU A 717 -31.11 4.66 19.53
C LEU A 717 -32.11 4.86 18.37
N SER A 718 -31.67 4.79 17.12
CA SER A 718 -32.55 4.81 15.95
C SER A 718 -33.20 3.45 15.63
N MET A 719 -32.79 2.36 16.30
CA MET A 719 -33.27 1.00 16.02
C MET A 719 -34.79 0.85 15.97
N PRO A 720 -35.59 1.40 16.92
CA PRO A 720 -37.05 1.33 16.81
C PRO A 720 -37.62 1.94 15.53
N ARG A 721 -37.00 3.02 15.02
CA ARG A 721 -37.40 3.66 13.75
C ARG A 721 -37.00 2.81 12.54
N ARG A 722 -35.85 2.13 12.59
CA ARG A 722 -35.40 1.18 11.55
C ARG A 722 -36.35 -0.01 11.45
N CYS A 723 -36.71 -0.61 12.57
CA CYS A 723 -37.70 -1.69 12.63
C CYS A 723 -39.06 -1.26 12.06
N LYS A 724 -39.57 -0.09 12.46
CA LYS A 724 -40.82 0.47 11.92
C LYS A 724 -40.76 0.70 10.40
N ALA A 725 -39.63 1.19 9.88
CA ALA A 725 -39.46 1.36 8.44
C ALA A 725 -39.43 0.02 7.68
N CYS A 726 -38.81 -1.01 8.25
CA CYS A 726 -38.80 -2.36 7.70
C CYS A 726 -40.19 -3.00 7.71
N ILE A 727 -40.99 -2.74 8.76
CA ILE A 727 -42.39 -3.17 8.82
C ILE A 727 -43.21 -2.47 7.73
N ALA A 728 -43.07 -1.15 7.60
CA ALA A 728 -43.77 -0.36 6.58
C ALA A 728 -43.39 -0.80 5.14
N SER A 729 -42.15 -1.24 4.92
CA SER A 729 -41.69 -1.76 3.62
C SER A 729 -42.05 -3.24 3.40
N SER A 730 -42.75 -3.89 4.32
CA SER A 730 -43.03 -5.33 4.29
C SER A 730 -41.75 -6.18 4.17
N GLY A 731 -40.70 -5.80 4.89
CA GLY A 731 -39.41 -6.49 4.92
C GLY A 731 -38.46 -6.15 3.78
N ARG A 732 -38.84 -5.23 2.86
CA ARG A 732 -38.00 -4.76 1.75
C ARG A 732 -36.98 -3.72 2.24
N HIS A 733 -36.06 -3.34 1.36
CA HIS A 733 -35.06 -2.30 1.65
C HIS A 733 -35.71 -1.01 2.17
N THR A 734 -35.09 -0.44 3.19
CA THR A 734 -35.53 0.79 3.83
C THR A 734 -34.66 1.98 3.38
N PRO A 735 -35.02 3.23 3.76
CA PRO A 735 -34.15 4.40 3.58
C PRO A 735 -32.94 4.40 4.51
N TYR A 736 -32.96 3.53 5.51
CA TYR A 736 -31.78 3.19 6.27
C TYR A 736 -30.87 2.29 5.41
#